data_AF-A0A927ALL2-F1
#
_entry.id   AF-A0A927ALL2-F1
#
_cell.length_a   1.000
_cell.length_b   1.000
_cell.length_c   1.000
_cell.angle_alpha   90.00
_cell.angle_beta   90.00
_cell.angle_gamma   90.00
#
_symmetry.space_group_name_H-M   'P 1'
#
loop_
_entity.id
_entity.type
_entity.pdbx_description
1 polymer ?
#
loop_
_entity_poly.entity_id
_entity_poly.type
_entity_poly.pdbx_seq_one_letter_code
_entity_poly.pdbx_strand_id
1 'polypeptide(L)'
;MNFLKEWNASCVDDRITFLNVTPLDGSRPYEYLFYSEALPRRNDGRLRAPLLKQYQHLEQGGWWCSGIDVLTGEEDIWGCFKPIQPRRARVSRKGGLPAIGKQIKYEHPPKAATGVFALRVPIAIWQAIAARYEQPIRPEDIDRARPDLGFWQWLKQHPTIPICITEGAKKAGALLTAGYAAIAIPGIDSGYRVPRNERNERIGKPYLIPQLHILAQSQRPFYLVFDRDSKPNTIKAVNTSLQKMGHLLEQQGCSVNIVTWNSEDGKGVDDFIAACGTQAFERAYNNALTLATWRAQTFTQLTYPPDLRLNYRYLLSEEIQNFKLKITNREADLPSTFDLHNKVKEVSCEEETLPQLIGIKSPKGTGKTQWLEGIVKDAISRGQWVLVIGHRVQLVRELCDRFGIDYIANARPSLARGYGLCIDSLHPNSQAQFEARDWQDGIVIIDEVEQVLWHALNSSTCQNNRVAILKSLKTLMQNVLGGKGRVYVADADLSDVSLDYLLSLAGVQQKPFIIQNDWKPEPQDAWQVYHYADSTPDRLVGDLVQHIQQGGKPFVCLSAQKLTSQWGTRALEGYLKERFPDVRILRIDSESVAASKLRQLNEILPDYDIVLASPSIETGVSLDLRGHFTSVWAIAQGIQGETSVRQSLSRLRENLPRYLWVAPYGFNQVGNGSTSIPSLLSSGQRLTQLNVRLLQQSDFEGIDDLEVGFQAESLLCWARFAVRLNASMLNYRESVLGALRGEGHQVCEVSPEVELREETPEVSLSSAINAVREQNYQAECIAIARSPDLNEEDYRTAKKRMVKNLTERRSQRKAELQQRYGVPVTAALVAKDDRGWYEQIRLHYFLTLGRSHLADRDAAVAKHLLEQGEGDIFLPDFNRSQLGAIVGTMERLGIPLFLQERGREFRNSDPDLQEMAAIALQNRAAIKAIASLGLAKNSSPVTVLRRFLELLGCGLKYLRIESQGKKRLRVYGLEIPNDGRLQVFHVWLRRDRSFEVNFDNFPALKPRPDSNDSRYVQLNLLDL
;
A
#
# COMPACT_ATOMS: atom_id res chain seq x y z
N MET A 1 -2.90 -42.87 24.72
CA MET A 1 -3.16 -41.45 24.34
C MET A 1 -4.66 -41.31 24.11
N ASN A 2 -5.32 -40.37 24.77
CA ASN A 2 -6.75 -40.14 24.55
C ASN A 2 -6.92 -39.13 23.40
N PHE A 3 -7.12 -39.65 22.18
CA PHE A 3 -7.26 -38.82 20.97
C PHE A 3 -8.47 -37.88 21.05
N LEU A 4 -9.55 -38.29 21.71
CA LEU A 4 -10.74 -37.47 21.93
C LEU A 4 -10.40 -36.22 22.76
N LYS A 5 -9.68 -36.40 23.88
CA LYS A 5 -9.20 -35.25 24.67
C LYS A 5 -8.31 -34.30 23.85
N GLU A 6 -7.50 -34.84 22.94
CA GLU A 6 -6.60 -34.03 22.11
C GLU A 6 -7.35 -33.23 21.02
N TRP A 7 -8.35 -33.84 20.38
CA TRP A 7 -9.17 -33.19 19.36
C TRP A 7 -10.15 -32.19 19.98
N ASN A 8 -10.69 -32.49 21.17
CA ASN A 8 -11.56 -31.57 21.91
C ASN A 8 -10.82 -30.32 22.38
N ALA A 9 -9.54 -30.45 22.76
CA ALA A 9 -8.68 -29.31 23.03
C ALA A 9 -8.44 -28.41 21.80
N SER A 10 -8.74 -28.90 20.59
CA SER A 10 -8.71 -28.15 19.33
C SER A 10 -10.13 -27.74 18.89
N CYS A 11 -11.11 -27.76 19.79
CA CYS A 11 -12.51 -27.40 19.56
C CYS A 11 -13.21 -28.21 18.45
N VAL A 12 -12.85 -29.47 18.27
CA VAL A 12 -13.52 -30.35 17.29
C VAL A 12 -14.68 -31.09 17.96
N ASP A 13 -15.82 -31.16 17.28
CA ASP A 13 -16.98 -31.95 17.70
C ASP A 13 -16.62 -33.44 17.82
N ASP A 14 -17.02 -34.08 18.92
CA ASP A 14 -16.76 -35.49 19.21
C ASP A 14 -17.17 -36.39 18.04
N ARG A 15 -18.28 -36.09 17.36
CA ARG A 15 -18.79 -36.90 16.24
C ARG A 15 -17.88 -36.80 15.01
N ILE A 16 -17.29 -35.63 14.72
CA ILE A 16 -16.25 -35.52 13.68
C ILE A 16 -15.06 -36.38 14.07
N THR A 17 -14.63 -36.31 15.32
CA THR A 17 -13.49 -37.08 15.81
C THR A 17 -13.74 -38.58 15.66
N PHE A 18 -14.90 -39.09 16.12
CA PHE A 18 -15.25 -40.50 16.00
C PHE A 18 -15.40 -41.00 14.56
N LEU A 19 -15.90 -40.16 13.65
CA LEU A 19 -16.03 -40.53 12.26
C LEU A 19 -14.69 -40.60 11.53
N ASN A 20 -13.66 -39.88 11.97
CA ASN A 20 -12.44 -39.69 11.17
C ASN A 20 -11.16 -40.19 11.84
N VAL A 21 -11.20 -40.56 13.12
CA VAL A 21 -10.02 -40.92 13.90
C VAL A 21 -10.14 -42.35 14.43
N THR A 22 -9.16 -43.19 14.08
CA THR A 22 -9.09 -44.59 14.50
C THR A 22 -7.86 -44.81 15.37
N PRO A 23 -8.00 -45.27 16.63
CA PRO A 23 -6.85 -45.67 17.43
C PRO A 23 -6.21 -46.93 16.83
N LEU A 24 -4.88 -46.91 16.67
CA LEU A 24 -4.12 -48.07 16.19
C LEU A 24 -2.96 -48.35 17.14
N ASP A 25 -2.64 -49.62 17.30
CA ASP A 25 -1.56 -50.15 18.13
C ASP A 25 -0.94 -51.42 17.51
N GLY A 26 0.18 -51.88 18.06
CA GLY A 26 0.88 -53.06 17.58
C GLY A 26 1.28 -52.93 16.11
N SER A 27 0.99 -53.95 15.30
CA SER A 27 1.34 -53.94 13.87
C SER A 27 0.36 -53.19 12.98
N ARG A 28 -0.82 -52.80 13.48
CA ARG A 28 -1.88 -52.18 12.67
C ARG A 28 -1.46 -50.90 11.95
N PRO A 29 -0.66 -49.98 12.54
CA PRO A 29 -0.21 -48.78 11.83
C PRO A 29 0.52 -49.07 10.50
N TYR A 30 1.19 -50.22 10.39
CA TYR A 30 1.87 -50.60 9.15
C TYR A 30 0.91 -50.87 7.99
N GLU A 31 -0.28 -51.41 8.27
CA GLU A 31 -1.32 -51.69 7.24
C GLU A 31 -1.82 -50.39 6.60
N TYR A 32 -1.94 -49.33 7.40
CA TYR A 32 -2.41 -48.01 6.95
C TYR A 32 -1.31 -47.18 6.29
N LEU A 33 -0.06 -47.29 6.75
CA LEU A 33 1.05 -46.48 6.23
C LEU A 33 1.76 -47.14 5.02
N PHE A 34 1.88 -48.47 4.95
CA PHE A 34 2.83 -49.13 4.05
C PHE A 34 2.16 -49.84 2.87
N TYR A 35 1.16 -49.19 2.28
CA TYR A 35 0.46 -49.72 1.09
C TYR A 35 1.16 -49.39 -0.25
N SER A 36 2.08 -48.42 -0.28
CA SER A 36 2.76 -48.05 -1.55
C SER A 36 3.62 -49.19 -2.09
N GLU A 37 3.43 -49.53 -3.37
CA GLU A 37 4.21 -50.54 -4.08
C GLU A 37 5.67 -50.13 -4.28
N ALA A 38 5.97 -48.82 -4.26
CA ALA A 38 7.31 -48.30 -4.40
C ALA A 38 8.20 -48.57 -3.16
N LEU A 39 7.65 -49.10 -2.07
CA LEU A 39 8.40 -49.41 -0.87
C LEU A 39 9.31 -50.63 -1.06
N PRO A 40 10.56 -50.59 -0.57
CA PRO A 40 11.50 -51.68 -0.77
C PRO A 40 11.07 -52.92 0.02
N ARG A 41 10.70 -53.97 -0.70
CA ARG A 41 10.33 -55.28 -0.17
C ARG A 41 11.41 -56.33 -0.50
N ARG A 42 11.40 -57.43 0.24
CA ARG A 42 12.12 -58.67 -0.07
C ARG A 42 11.29 -59.50 -1.06
N ASN A 43 11.88 -60.56 -1.60
CA ASN A 43 11.20 -61.47 -2.53
C ASN A 43 9.97 -62.17 -1.89
N ASP A 44 9.93 -62.26 -0.56
CA ASP A 44 8.81 -62.79 0.23
C ASP A 44 7.71 -61.73 0.51
N GLY A 45 7.80 -60.54 -0.09
CA GLY A 45 6.83 -59.44 0.09
C GLY A 45 7.03 -58.61 1.37
N ARG A 46 7.92 -59.02 2.29
CA ARG A 46 8.16 -58.30 3.55
C ARG A 46 8.97 -57.02 3.33
N LEU A 47 8.61 -55.94 4.03
CA LEU A 47 9.40 -54.71 4.05
C LEU A 47 10.82 -54.96 4.57
N ARG A 48 11.82 -54.29 3.99
CA ARG A 48 13.21 -54.46 4.42
C ARG A 48 13.43 -54.03 5.88
N ALA A 49 14.28 -54.76 6.59
CA ALA A 49 14.56 -54.56 8.02
C ALA A 49 14.98 -53.12 8.42
N PRO A 50 15.77 -52.37 7.63
CA PRO A 50 16.11 -50.98 7.97
C PRO A 50 14.88 -50.06 8.06
N LEU A 51 13.91 -50.26 7.17
CA LEU A 51 12.67 -49.48 7.15
C LEU A 51 11.79 -49.83 8.35
N LEU A 52 11.63 -51.11 8.68
CA LEU A 52 10.92 -51.54 9.88
C LEU A 52 11.56 -50.97 11.16
N LYS A 53 12.89 -51.02 11.28
CA LYS A 53 13.62 -50.44 12.42
C LYS A 53 13.45 -48.92 12.53
N GLN A 54 13.31 -48.21 11.41
CA GLN A 54 13.04 -46.77 11.41
C GLN A 54 11.65 -46.44 11.98
N TYR A 55 10.65 -47.29 11.69
CA TYR A 55 9.25 -47.08 12.06
C TYR A 55 8.78 -47.91 13.25
N GLN A 56 9.66 -48.64 13.94
CA GLN A 56 9.33 -49.47 15.10
C GLN A 56 8.57 -48.71 16.20
N HIS A 57 8.80 -47.40 16.35
CA HIS A 57 8.09 -46.54 17.30
C HIS A 57 6.55 -46.52 17.10
N LEU A 58 6.06 -46.88 15.91
CA LEU A 58 4.62 -46.94 15.61
C LEU A 58 3.89 -48.01 16.45
N GLU A 59 4.58 -49.08 16.85
CA GLU A 59 4.00 -50.22 17.57
C GLU A 59 3.49 -49.84 18.97
N GLN A 60 4.01 -48.74 19.52
CA GLN A 60 3.55 -48.18 20.79
C GLN A 60 2.16 -47.54 20.70
N GLY A 61 1.60 -47.49 19.50
CA GLY A 61 0.27 -46.99 19.20
C GLY A 61 0.21 -45.49 18.97
N GLY A 62 -1.01 -45.03 18.75
CA GLY A 62 -1.32 -43.67 18.32
C GLY A 62 -2.71 -43.60 17.72
N TRP A 63 -2.94 -42.61 16.87
CA TRP A 63 -4.20 -42.49 16.14
C TRP A 63 -3.97 -42.23 14.66
N TRP A 64 -4.82 -42.83 13.83
CA TRP A 64 -4.89 -42.62 12.38
C TRP A 64 -6.04 -41.67 12.06
N CYS A 65 -5.80 -40.71 11.20
CA CYS A 65 -6.85 -39.85 10.63
C CYS A 65 -6.86 -39.97 9.11
N SER A 66 -8.04 -40.27 8.57
CA SER A 66 -8.35 -40.23 7.14
C SER A 66 -9.73 -39.60 6.93
N GLY A 67 -10.09 -39.35 5.68
CA GLY A 67 -11.37 -38.77 5.27
C GLY A 67 -11.98 -39.50 4.08
N ILE A 68 -12.52 -38.71 3.16
CA ILE A 68 -13.14 -39.14 1.90
C ILE A 68 -12.22 -38.77 0.74
N ASP A 69 -12.04 -39.68 -0.21
CA ASP A 69 -11.47 -39.32 -1.49
C ASP A 69 -12.52 -38.54 -2.27
N VAL A 70 -12.36 -37.22 -2.30
CA VAL A 70 -13.30 -36.35 -3.00
C VAL A 70 -13.40 -36.66 -4.49
N LEU A 71 -12.49 -37.43 -5.11
CA LEU A 71 -12.63 -37.82 -6.52
C LEU A 71 -13.70 -38.89 -6.70
N THR A 72 -13.71 -39.90 -5.83
CA THR A 72 -14.57 -41.10 -5.93
C THR A 72 -15.82 -41.00 -5.05
N GLY A 73 -15.73 -40.33 -3.90
CA GLY A 73 -16.75 -40.32 -2.85
C GLY A 73 -16.61 -41.46 -1.84
N GLU A 74 -15.58 -42.29 -1.96
CA GLU A 74 -15.30 -43.42 -1.07
C GLU A 74 -14.32 -43.05 0.06
N GLU A 75 -14.09 -43.98 0.99
CA GLU A 75 -13.07 -43.78 2.03
C GLU A 75 -11.67 -43.57 1.40
N ASP A 76 -10.97 -42.51 1.84
CA ASP A 76 -9.60 -42.30 1.38
C ASP A 76 -8.66 -43.29 2.09
N ILE A 77 -7.87 -44.02 1.31
CA ILE A 77 -6.80 -44.87 1.84
C ILE A 77 -5.61 -44.03 2.34
N TRP A 78 -5.50 -42.78 1.89
CA TRP A 78 -4.46 -41.85 2.32
C TRP A 78 -4.86 -41.10 3.59
N GLY A 79 -3.91 -40.92 4.51
CA GLY A 79 -4.14 -40.20 5.77
C GLY A 79 -2.86 -39.87 6.53
N CYS A 80 -2.99 -39.69 7.84
CA CYS A 80 -1.83 -39.54 8.71
C CYS A 80 -1.97 -40.33 10.01
N PHE A 81 -0.84 -40.84 10.48
CA PHE A 81 -0.71 -41.44 11.79
C PHE A 81 0.03 -40.50 12.73
N LYS A 82 -0.55 -40.25 13.91
CA LYS A 82 0.13 -39.57 15.02
C LYS A 82 0.55 -40.59 16.07
N PRO A 83 1.84 -40.96 16.15
CA PRO A 83 2.32 -41.90 17.16
C PRO A 83 2.31 -41.26 18.56
N ILE A 84 2.17 -42.10 19.60
CA ILE A 84 2.30 -41.66 21.00
C ILE A 84 3.71 -41.13 21.28
N GLN A 85 4.73 -41.78 20.70
CA GLN A 85 6.13 -41.35 20.78
C GLN A 85 6.68 -40.98 19.41
N PRO A 86 6.58 -39.70 19.00
CA PRO A 86 7.13 -39.22 17.74
C PRO A 86 8.65 -39.46 17.63
N ARG A 87 9.10 -40.01 16.49
CA ARG A 87 10.53 -40.19 16.24
C ARG A 87 11.22 -38.86 15.88
N ARG A 88 12.55 -38.85 15.99
CA ARG A 88 13.41 -37.76 15.49
C ARG A 88 13.96 -38.11 14.11
N ALA A 89 14.07 -37.12 13.24
CA ALA A 89 14.67 -37.27 11.92
C ALA A 89 16.16 -37.65 12.03
N ARG A 90 16.59 -38.68 11.29
CA ARG A 90 17.95 -39.23 11.36
C ARG A 90 18.87 -38.82 10.19
N VAL A 91 18.36 -38.13 9.17
CA VAL A 91 19.11 -37.78 7.94
C VAL A 91 18.83 -36.33 7.52
N SER A 92 19.85 -35.62 7.03
CA SER A 92 19.79 -34.22 6.57
C SER A 92 19.31 -34.10 5.11
N ARG A 93 18.91 -32.89 4.74
CA ARG A 93 18.21 -32.47 3.51
C ARG A 93 18.78 -33.02 2.20
N LYS A 94 17.94 -33.74 1.46
CA LYS A 94 17.48 -33.39 0.10
C LYS A 94 16.02 -33.85 -0.04
N GLY A 95 15.13 -33.02 -0.60
CA GLY A 95 13.77 -33.44 -1.00
C GLY A 95 12.64 -33.35 0.03
N GLY A 96 12.65 -32.40 0.98
CA GLY A 96 11.47 -32.14 1.85
C GLY A 96 11.43 -32.93 3.17
N LEU A 97 12.51 -33.64 3.51
CA LEU A 97 12.64 -34.31 4.81
C LEU A 97 13.00 -33.32 5.94
N PRO A 98 12.54 -33.59 7.19
CA PRO A 98 12.84 -32.74 8.34
C PRO A 98 14.35 -32.72 8.66
N ALA A 99 14.85 -31.58 9.14
CA ALA A 99 16.24 -31.44 9.59
C ALA A 99 16.60 -32.49 10.66
N ILE A 100 17.85 -32.98 10.65
CA ILE A 100 18.34 -33.97 11.63
C ILE A 100 17.98 -33.50 13.05
N GLY A 101 17.43 -34.42 13.84
CA GLY A 101 17.01 -34.15 15.21
C GLY A 101 15.61 -33.53 15.36
N LYS A 102 14.98 -33.01 14.29
CA LYS A 102 13.60 -32.50 14.34
C LYS A 102 12.62 -33.64 14.61
N GLN A 103 11.68 -33.40 15.54
CA GLN A 103 10.63 -34.34 15.89
C GLN A 103 9.58 -34.42 14.75
N ILE A 104 9.25 -35.64 14.32
CA ILE A 104 8.26 -35.92 13.27
C ILE A 104 6.95 -36.28 13.97
N LYS A 105 6.09 -35.27 14.14
CA LYS A 105 4.83 -35.41 14.89
C LYS A 105 3.79 -36.28 14.18
N TYR A 106 3.80 -36.29 12.85
CA TYR A 106 2.85 -37.01 12.00
C TYR A 106 3.61 -37.82 10.96
N GLU A 107 3.21 -39.07 10.77
CA GLU A 107 3.71 -39.96 9.73
C GLU A 107 2.65 -40.09 8.64
N HIS A 108 3.06 -39.90 7.39
CA HIS A 108 2.22 -40.10 6.22
C HIS A 108 2.70 -41.35 5.47
N PRO A 109 1.84 -42.00 4.67
CA PRO A 109 2.23 -43.16 3.87
C PRO A 109 3.49 -42.88 3.03
N PRO A 110 4.64 -43.53 3.32
CA PRO A 110 5.88 -43.24 2.61
C PRO A 110 5.77 -43.64 1.13
N LYS A 111 6.32 -42.80 0.25
CA LYS A 111 6.26 -42.98 -1.22
C LYS A 111 4.84 -43.06 -1.78
N ALA A 112 3.84 -42.52 -1.08
CA ALA A 112 2.54 -42.21 -1.66
C ALA A 112 2.45 -40.70 -1.92
N ALA A 113 1.63 -40.31 -2.90
CA ALA A 113 1.32 -38.90 -3.10
C ALA A 113 0.48 -38.38 -1.93
N THR A 114 0.78 -37.18 -1.43
CA THR A 114 -0.01 -36.56 -0.36
C THR A 114 -1.38 -36.10 -0.86
N GLY A 115 -2.44 -36.41 -0.13
CA GLY A 115 -3.81 -35.99 -0.41
C GLY A 115 -4.25 -34.79 0.42
N VAL A 116 -5.57 -34.57 0.45
CA VAL A 116 -6.25 -33.64 1.36
C VAL A 116 -6.94 -34.44 2.47
N PHE A 117 -7.17 -33.83 3.62
CA PHE A 117 -8.12 -34.35 4.61
C PHE A 117 -9.48 -33.71 4.33
N ALA A 118 -10.31 -34.44 3.58
CA ALA A 118 -11.73 -34.15 3.40
C ALA A 118 -12.52 -34.99 4.42
N LEU A 119 -12.69 -34.46 5.63
CA LEU A 119 -13.27 -35.22 6.75
C LEU A 119 -14.73 -35.60 6.49
N ARG A 120 -15.16 -36.75 7.02
CA ARG A 120 -16.56 -37.16 7.11
C ARG A 120 -17.30 -36.23 8.07
N VAL A 121 -18.44 -35.70 7.64
CA VAL A 121 -19.18 -34.67 8.36
C VAL A 121 -20.51 -35.23 8.88
N PRO A 122 -20.79 -35.18 10.20
CA PRO A 122 -22.09 -35.56 10.74
C PRO A 122 -23.22 -34.70 10.16
N ILE A 123 -24.40 -35.31 9.99
CA ILE A 123 -25.57 -34.62 9.39
C ILE A 123 -25.93 -33.30 10.11
N ALA A 124 -25.76 -33.22 11.44
CA ALA A 124 -26.04 -32.00 12.20
C ALA A 124 -25.09 -30.83 11.82
N ILE A 125 -23.81 -31.13 11.55
CA ILE A 125 -22.83 -30.13 11.14
C ILE A 125 -23.03 -29.77 9.67
N TRP A 126 -23.37 -30.74 8.83
CA TRP A 126 -23.79 -30.47 7.46
C TRP A 126 -24.99 -29.52 7.44
N GLN A 127 -26.03 -29.78 8.25
CA GLN A 127 -27.19 -28.88 8.40
C GLN A 127 -26.78 -27.47 8.85
N ALA A 128 -25.82 -27.32 9.76
CA ALA A 128 -25.33 -26.01 10.18
C ALA A 128 -24.60 -25.26 9.04
N ILE A 129 -23.80 -25.97 8.23
CA ILE A 129 -23.13 -25.41 7.04
C ILE A 129 -24.17 -25.00 5.98
N ALA A 130 -25.12 -25.89 5.69
CA ALA A 130 -26.23 -25.66 4.78
C ALA A 130 -27.05 -24.41 5.16
N ALA A 131 -27.40 -24.29 6.46
CA ALA A 131 -28.11 -23.14 6.98
C ALA A 131 -27.29 -21.84 6.86
N ARG A 132 -25.99 -21.86 7.14
CA ARG A 132 -25.11 -20.67 7.03
C ARG A 132 -25.09 -20.08 5.62
N TYR A 133 -25.13 -20.92 4.59
CA TYR A 133 -25.02 -20.50 3.19
C TYR A 133 -26.35 -20.53 2.43
N GLU A 134 -27.47 -20.67 3.15
CA GLU A 134 -28.83 -20.71 2.60
C GLU A 134 -28.99 -21.76 1.48
N GLN A 135 -28.31 -22.90 1.62
CA GLN A 135 -28.39 -24.02 0.68
C GLN A 135 -29.14 -25.19 1.32
N PRO A 136 -30.36 -25.54 0.86
CA PRO A 136 -31.11 -26.63 1.47
C PRO A 136 -30.44 -27.99 1.20
N ILE A 137 -30.57 -28.90 2.17
CA ILE A 137 -30.25 -30.32 1.97
C ILE A 137 -31.55 -31.01 1.58
N ARG A 138 -31.59 -31.60 0.40
CA ARG A 138 -32.73 -32.38 -0.08
C ARG A 138 -32.58 -33.85 0.31
N PRO A 139 -33.68 -34.61 0.45
CA PRO A 139 -33.60 -36.04 0.75
C PRO A 139 -32.71 -36.82 -0.22
N GLU A 140 -32.70 -36.44 -1.51
CA GLU A 140 -31.86 -37.05 -2.55
C GLU A 140 -30.35 -36.73 -2.42
N ASP A 141 -29.98 -35.70 -1.67
CA ASP A 141 -28.57 -35.40 -1.41
C ASP A 141 -27.94 -36.37 -0.40
N ILE A 142 -28.77 -37.01 0.43
CA ILE A 142 -28.34 -37.91 1.50
C ILE A 142 -28.24 -39.34 0.96
N ASP A 143 -27.01 -39.78 0.71
CA ASP A 143 -26.71 -41.14 0.28
C ASP A 143 -26.16 -41.97 1.44
N ARG A 144 -27.01 -42.79 2.07
CA ARG A 144 -26.62 -43.65 3.20
C ARG A 144 -25.66 -44.76 2.83
N ALA A 145 -25.47 -45.06 1.54
CA ALA A 145 -24.47 -46.02 1.10
C ALA A 145 -23.05 -45.42 1.15
N ARG A 146 -22.93 -44.08 1.16
CA ARG A 146 -21.64 -43.40 1.22
C ARG A 146 -21.14 -43.21 2.65
N PRO A 147 -19.81 -43.29 2.86
CA PRO A 147 -19.19 -43.12 4.18
C PRO A 147 -19.37 -41.71 4.80
N ASP A 148 -19.69 -40.69 4.01
CA ASP A 148 -19.97 -39.31 4.48
C ASP A 148 -21.42 -38.87 4.29
N LEU A 149 -22.32 -39.80 4.01
CA LEU A 149 -23.73 -39.54 3.69
C LEU A 149 -23.95 -38.66 2.44
N GLY A 150 -22.93 -38.40 1.62
CA GLY A 150 -23.02 -37.55 0.43
C GLY A 150 -22.58 -36.09 0.62
N PHE A 151 -22.07 -35.69 1.80
CA PHE A 151 -21.68 -34.31 2.08
C PHE A 151 -20.75 -33.70 1.02
N TRP A 152 -19.66 -34.39 0.64
CA TRP A 152 -18.71 -33.84 -0.34
C TRP A 152 -19.28 -33.78 -1.76
N GLN A 153 -20.20 -34.70 -2.11
CA GLN A 153 -20.93 -34.64 -3.38
C GLN A 153 -21.87 -33.44 -3.41
N TRP A 154 -22.66 -33.24 -2.35
CA TRP A 154 -23.52 -32.07 -2.20
C TRP A 154 -22.70 -30.78 -2.26
N LEU A 155 -21.56 -30.71 -1.56
CA LEU A 155 -20.72 -29.51 -1.55
C LEU A 155 -20.23 -29.18 -2.96
N LYS A 156 -19.80 -30.17 -3.76
CA LYS A 156 -19.39 -29.97 -5.16
C LYS A 156 -20.50 -29.38 -6.02
N GLN A 157 -21.75 -29.83 -5.83
CA GLN A 157 -22.92 -29.35 -6.57
C GLN A 157 -23.33 -27.92 -6.19
N HIS A 158 -22.84 -27.41 -5.05
CA HIS A 158 -23.09 -26.05 -4.56
C HIS A 158 -21.79 -25.22 -4.58
N PRO A 159 -21.29 -24.78 -5.76
CA PRO A 159 -20.06 -24.02 -5.91
C PRO A 159 -20.08 -22.62 -5.30
N THR A 160 -21.25 -22.11 -4.92
CA THR A 160 -21.40 -20.86 -4.17
C THR A 160 -20.91 -20.98 -2.73
N ILE A 161 -20.86 -22.19 -2.16
CA ILE A 161 -20.38 -22.42 -0.79
C ILE A 161 -18.85 -22.27 -0.75
N PRO A 162 -18.32 -21.33 0.05
CA PRO A 162 -16.88 -21.17 0.22
C PRO A 162 -16.21 -22.38 0.88
N ILE A 163 -14.97 -22.66 0.51
CA ILE A 163 -14.14 -23.69 1.17
C ILE A 163 -12.95 -23.05 1.88
N CYS A 164 -12.82 -23.33 3.18
CA CYS A 164 -11.63 -23.02 3.96
C CYS A 164 -10.54 -24.08 3.73
N ILE A 165 -9.31 -23.65 3.44
CA ILE A 165 -8.13 -24.54 3.37
C ILE A 165 -7.18 -24.20 4.49
N THR A 166 -6.85 -25.19 5.32
CA THR A 166 -5.94 -25.04 6.46
C THR A 166 -4.86 -26.14 6.48
N GLU A 167 -3.86 -26.03 7.37
CA GLU A 167 -2.80 -27.03 7.54
C GLU A 167 -3.13 -27.96 8.73
N GLY A 168 -3.44 -29.23 8.44
CA GLY A 168 -3.68 -30.27 9.44
C GLY A 168 -5.15 -30.54 9.78
N ALA A 169 -5.48 -31.83 9.98
CA ALA A 169 -6.86 -32.32 10.08
C ALA A 169 -7.66 -31.72 11.26
N LYS A 170 -7.04 -31.53 12.43
CA LYS A 170 -7.72 -30.93 13.60
C LYS A 170 -8.24 -29.53 13.32
N LYS A 171 -7.49 -28.74 12.56
CA LYS A 171 -7.86 -27.37 12.17
C LYS A 171 -9.08 -27.36 11.24
N ALA A 172 -9.12 -28.28 10.28
CA ALA A 172 -10.30 -28.46 9.44
C ALA A 172 -11.50 -28.95 10.27
N GLY A 173 -11.29 -29.86 11.22
CA GLY A 173 -12.31 -30.29 12.18
C GLY A 173 -12.88 -29.14 13.01
N ALA A 174 -12.04 -28.22 13.49
CA ALA A 174 -12.45 -27.05 14.25
C ALA A 174 -13.31 -26.10 13.40
N LEU A 175 -12.92 -25.86 12.14
CA LEU A 175 -13.68 -25.05 11.20
C LEU A 175 -15.02 -25.67 10.81
N LEU A 176 -15.05 -26.98 10.55
CA LEU A 176 -16.29 -27.73 10.31
C LEU A 176 -17.23 -27.62 11.52
N THR A 177 -16.70 -27.81 12.73
CA THR A 177 -17.45 -27.66 13.99
C THR A 177 -18.02 -26.24 14.14
N ALA A 178 -17.26 -25.23 13.71
CA ALA A 178 -17.70 -23.83 13.67
C ALA A 178 -18.70 -23.49 12.54
N GLY A 179 -19.09 -24.46 11.70
CA GLY A 179 -20.06 -24.29 10.62
C GLY A 179 -19.47 -23.81 9.28
N TYR A 180 -18.17 -23.99 9.05
CA TYR A 180 -17.51 -23.66 7.78
C TYR A 180 -17.10 -24.91 7.04
N ALA A 181 -17.41 -25.01 5.74
CA ALA A 181 -16.88 -26.08 4.90
C ALA A 181 -15.34 -25.97 4.82
N ALA A 182 -14.62 -27.00 5.25
CA ALA A 182 -13.17 -26.94 5.37
C ALA A 182 -12.49 -28.24 4.96
N ILE A 183 -11.33 -28.09 4.32
CA ILE A 183 -10.38 -29.17 4.04
C ILE A 183 -9.02 -28.83 4.66
N ALA A 184 -8.25 -29.85 4.99
CA ALA A 184 -6.87 -29.66 5.40
C ALA A 184 -5.88 -30.24 4.39
N ILE A 185 -4.72 -29.62 4.29
CA ILE A 185 -3.54 -30.19 3.62
C ILE A 185 -2.49 -30.56 4.67
N PRO A 186 -1.64 -31.58 4.42
CA PRO A 186 -0.66 -32.07 5.41
C PRO A 186 0.55 -31.14 5.59
N GLY A 187 0.72 -30.16 4.70
CA GLY A 187 1.74 -29.12 4.80
C GLY A 187 1.46 -28.03 3.78
N ILE A 188 1.94 -26.82 4.03
CA ILE A 188 1.64 -25.60 3.23
C ILE A 188 1.86 -25.72 1.71
N ASP A 189 2.79 -26.57 1.26
CA ASP A 189 3.08 -26.79 -0.17
C ASP A 189 2.36 -28.03 -0.75
N SER A 190 1.57 -28.75 0.04
CA SER A 190 0.99 -30.04 -0.35
C SER A 190 -0.24 -29.92 -1.25
N GLY A 191 -0.85 -28.72 -1.33
CA GLY A 191 -2.01 -28.45 -2.19
C GLY A 191 -1.67 -28.36 -3.69
N TYR A 192 -0.40 -28.36 -4.06
CA TYR A 192 0.02 -28.32 -5.47
C TYR A 192 1.21 -29.25 -5.73
N ARG A 193 1.53 -29.46 -7.00
CA ARG A 193 2.69 -30.22 -7.46
C ARG A 193 3.54 -29.36 -8.38
N VAL A 194 4.85 -29.57 -8.32
CA VAL A 194 5.81 -28.98 -9.25
C VAL A 194 6.43 -30.15 -10.02
N PRO A 195 6.18 -30.30 -11.33
CA PRO A 195 6.81 -31.34 -12.13
C PRO A 195 8.34 -31.29 -12.02
N ARG A 196 8.95 -32.43 -11.71
CA ARG A 196 10.41 -32.58 -11.61
C ARG A 196 10.90 -33.82 -12.34
N ASN A 197 12.11 -33.78 -12.88
CA ASN A 197 12.77 -34.94 -13.45
C ASN A 197 13.41 -35.83 -12.37
N GLU A 198 14.06 -36.92 -12.78
CA GLU A 198 14.77 -37.86 -11.90
C GLU A 198 15.94 -37.20 -11.13
N ARG A 199 16.52 -36.12 -11.67
CA ARG A 199 17.55 -35.30 -11.02
C ARG A 199 16.94 -34.25 -10.06
N ASN A 200 15.62 -34.28 -9.86
CA ASN A 200 14.85 -33.35 -9.03
C ASN A 200 14.88 -31.90 -9.53
N GLU A 201 15.17 -31.67 -10.81
CA GLU A 201 15.12 -30.37 -11.48
C GLU A 201 13.70 -30.09 -11.97
N ARG A 202 13.27 -28.83 -11.94
CA ARG A 202 11.92 -28.45 -12.36
C ARG A 202 11.78 -28.56 -13.88
N ILE A 203 10.79 -29.31 -14.35
CA ILE A 203 10.53 -29.53 -15.78
C ILE A 203 9.18 -28.98 -16.26
N GLY A 204 8.37 -28.41 -15.37
CA GLY A 204 7.05 -27.92 -15.74
C GLY A 204 6.49 -26.83 -14.82
N LYS A 205 5.31 -26.34 -15.19
CA LYS A 205 4.55 -25.37 -14.39
C LYS A 205 3.89 -26.08 -13.20
N PRO A 206 3.81 -25.45 -12.02
CA PRO A 206 3.05 -25.98 -10.91
C PRO A 206 1.57 -26.14 -11.26
N TYR A 207 0.90 -27.13 -10.65
CA TYR A 207 -0.53 -27.39 -10.83
C TYR A 207 -1.16 -27.84 -9.52
N LEU A 208 -2.45 -27.57 -9.30
CA LEU A 208 -3.20 -28.03 -8.11
C LEU A 208 -3.26 -29.57 -8.09
N ILE A 209 -3.24 -30.17 -6.89
CA ILE A 209 -3.53 -31.61 -6.79
C ILE A 209 -4.95 -31.92 -7.29
N PRO A 210 -5.22 -33.13 -7.81
CA PRO A 210 -6.52 -33.48 -8.38
C PRO A 210 -7.70 -33.20 -7.45
N GLN A 211 -7.55 -33.47 -6.14
CA GLN A 211 -8.58 -33.23 -5.14
C GLN A 211 -8.93 -31.75 -4.98
N LEU A 212 -7.96 -30.84 -5.06
CA LEU A 212 -8.23 -29.41 -5.05
C LEU A 212 -8.77 -28.93 -6.39
N HIS A 213 -8.26 -29.48 -7.50
CA HIS A 213 -8.69 -29.10 -8.83
C HIS A 213 -10.19 -29.36 -9.07
N ILE A 214 -10.73 -30.49 -8.63
CA ILE A 214 -12.16 -30.79 -8.76
C ILE A 214 -13.05 -29.88 -7.87
N LEU A 215 -12.51 -29.39 -6.75
CA LEU A 215 -13.21 -28.45 -5.87
C LEU A 215 -13.11 -27.01 -6.37
N ALA A 216 -12.05 -26.69 -7.11
CA ALA A 216 -11.73 -25.37 -7.66
C ALA A 216 -12.39 -25.12 -9.02
N GLN A 217 -13.65 -25.53 -9.19
CA GLN A 217 -14.43 -25.30 -10.40
C GLN A 217 -15.56 -24.29 -10.13
N SER A 218 -16.14 -23.74 -11.20
CA SER A 218 -17.36 -22.91 -11.14
C SER A 218 -17.26 -21.64 -10.28
N GLN A 219 -16.11 -20.94 -10.34
CA GLN A 219 -15.86 -19.67 -9.62
C GLN A 219 -16.00 -19.75 -8.08
N ARG A 220 -15.81 -20.93 -7.49
CA ARG A 220 -15.95 -21.14 -6.04
C ARG A 220 -15.05 -20.21 -5.21
N PRO A 221 -15.55 -19.62 -4.11
CA PRO A 221 -14.70 -18.89 -3.17
C PRO A 221 -13.84 -19.81 -2.30
N PHE A 222 -12.55 -19.46 -2.14
CA PHE A 222 -11.63 -20.14 -1.21
C PHE A 222 -11.11 -19.17 -0.16
N TYR A 223 -11.05 -19.66 1.08
CA TYR A 223 -10.48 -18.95 2.21
C TYR A 223 -9.25 -19.72 2.70
N LEU A 224 -8.07 -19.13 2.57
CA LEU A 224 -6.84 -19.76 3.04
C LEU A 224 -6.61 -19.35 4.50
N VAL A 225 -6.55 -20.35 5.37
CA VAL A 225 -6.54 -20.23 6.84
C VAL A 225 -5.31 -20.96 7.40
N PHE A 226 -4.13 -20.52 6.96
CA PHE A 226 -2.84 -21.12 7.34
C PHE A 226 -2.34 -20.60 8.69
N ASP A 227 -1.47 -21.37 9.32
CA ASP A 227 -0.87 -21.03 10.61
C ASP A 227 -0.16 -19.67 10.59
N ARG A 228 -0.25 -18.97 11.72
CA ARG A 228 0.49 -17.75 11.98
C ARG A 228 1.84 -18.11 12.61
N ASP A 229 2.93 -17.51 12.12
CA ASP A 229 4.27 -17.72 12.66
C ASP A 229 4.95 -16.37 12.89
N SER A 230 5.89 -16.30 13.83
CA SER A 230 6.65 -15.10 14.17
C SER A 230 8.08 -15.11 13.61
N LYS A 231 8.55 -16.25 13.08
CA LYS A 231 9.91 -16.38 12.54
C LYS A 231 9.96 -15.90 11.08
N PRO A 232 10.85 -14.96 10.72
CA PRO A 232 10.91 -14.39 9.36
C PRO A 232 10.99 -15.42 8.24
N ASN A 233 11.86 -16.44 8.38
CA ASN A 233 11.99 -17.50 7.40
C ASN A 233 10.72 -18.35 7.25
N THR A 234 10.00 -18.60 8.34
CA THR A 234 8.73 -19.34 8.29
C THR A 234 7.64 -18.48 7.64
N ILE A 235 7.53 -17.20 8.02
CA ILE A 235 6.60 -16.24 7.41
C ILE A 235 6.83 -16.18 5.90
N LYS A 236 8.08 -16.04 5.46
CA LYS A 236 8.44 -16.01 4.03
C LYS A 236 8.02 -17.30 3.31
N ALA A 237 8.23 -18.46 3.93
CA ALA A 237 7.82 -19.74 3.36
C ALA A 237 6.29 -19.85 3.25
N VAL A 238 5.55 -19.56 4.34
CA VAL A 238 4.09 -19.57 4.38
C VAL A 238 3.50 -18.60 3.36
N ASN A 239 4.02 -17.36 3.30
CA ASN A 239 3.57 -16.36 2.33
C ASN A 239 3.82 -16.84 0.89
N THR A 240 4.96 -17.47 0.63
CA THR A 240 5.27 -18.04 -0.69
C THR A 240 4.28 -19.15 -1.07
N SER A 241 3.93 -20.03 -0.13
CA SER A 241 2.98 -21.11 -0.36
C SER A 241 1.55 -20.60 -0.56
N LEU A 242 1.09 -19.65 0.29
CA LEU A 242 -0.19 -18.96 0.14
C LEU A 242 -0.30 -18.28 -1.23
N GLN A 243 0.74 -17.56 -1.65
CA GLN A 243 0.76 -16.89 -2.94
C GLN A 243 0.69 -17.89 -4.11
N LYS A 244 1.46 -18.98 -4.06
CA LYS A 244 1.46 -20.00 -5.13
C LYS A 244 0.12 -20.72 -5.22
N MET A 245 -0.41 -21.21 -4.09
CA MET A 245 -1.67 -21.93 -4.07
C MET A 245 -2.83 -21.02 -4.44
N GLY A 246 -2.88 -19.80 -3.87
CA GLY A 246 -3.89 -18.80 -4.21
C GLY A 246 -3.86 -18.45 -5.70
N HIS A 247 -2.68 -18.24 -6.29
CA HIS A 247 -2.57 -17.97 -7.72
C HIS A 247 -3.06 -19.15 -8.59
N LEU A 248 -2.75 -20.39 -8.20
CA LEU A 248 -3.24 -21.57 -8.92
C LEU A 248 -4.76 -21.73 -8.83
N LEU A 249 -5.37 -21.37 -7.69
CA LEU A 249 -6.83 -21.33 -7.53
C LEU A 249 -7.46 -20.22 -8.38
N GLU A 250 -6.89 -19.01 -8.38
CA GLU A 250 -7.33 -17.91 -9.24
C GLU A 250 -7.24 -18.26 -10.74
N GLN A 251 -6.23 -19.03 -11.15
CA GLN A 251 -6.12 -19.55 -12.53
C GLN A 251 -7.27 -20.49 -12.90
N GLN A 252 -7.95 -21.12 -11.94
CA GLN A 252 -9.17 -21.89 -12.18
C GLN A 252 -10.44 -21.02 -12.16
N GLY A 253 -10.30 -19.70 -12.09
CA GLY A 253 -11.41 -18.75 -12.01
C GLY A 253 -12.02 -18.58 -10.62
N CYS A 254 -11.40 -19.13 -9.57
CA CYS A 254 -11.87 -19.02 -8.20
C CYS A 254 -11.47 -17.69 -7.55
N SER A 255 -12.29 -17.16 -6.63
CA SER A 255 -11.89 -16.03 -5.79
C SER A 255 -11.16 -16.52 -4.54
N VAL A 256 -10.02 -15.91 -4.20
CA VAL A 256 -9.20 -16.31 -3.04
C VAL A 256 -9.10 -15.19 -2.02
N ASN A 257 -9.48 -15.50 -0.79
CA ASN A 257 -9.33 -14.65 0.38
C ASN A 257 -8.37 -15.30 1.40
N ILE A 258 -7.64 -14.47 2.13
CA ILE A 258 -6.70 -14.87 3.17
C ILE A 258 -7.27 -14.42 4.51
N VAL A 259 -7.53 -15.38 5.40
CA VAL A 259 -7.99 -15.10 6.76
C VAL A 259 -6.75 -14.85 7.62
N THR A 260 -6.74 -13.73 8.34
CA THR A 260 -5.61 -13.35 9.20
C THR A 260 -6.07 -12.86 10.57
N TRP A 261 -5.31 -13.21 11.60
CA TRP A 261 -5.46 -12.76 12.98
C TRP A 261 -4.08 -12.51 13.61
N ASN A 262 -4.05 -11.97 14.83
CA ASN A 262 -2.78 -11.76 15.54
C ASN A 262 -2.21 -13.12 15.98
N SER A 263 -0.91 -13.34 15.77
CA SER A 263 -0.27 -14.60 16.14
C SER A 263 -0.27 -14.88 17.65
N GLU A 264 -0.49 -13.86 18.48
CA GLU A 264 -0.60 -13.97 19.93
C GLU A 264 -1.92 -14.61 20.37
N ASP A 265 -2.98 -14.44 19.57
CA ASP A 265 -4.31 -14.99 19.85
C ASP A 265 -4.42 -16.50 19.54
N GLY A 266 -3.40 -17.08 18.88
CA GLY A 266 -3.34 -18.50 18.53
C GLY A 266 -2.48 -18.77 17.30
N LYS A 267 -1.70 -19.86 17.33
CA LYS A 267 -0.85 -20.25 16.19
C LYS A 267 -1.68 -20.81 15.05
N GLY A 268 -2.46 -21.84 15.32
CA GLY A 268 -3.44 -22.41 14.40
C GLY A 268 -4.80 -21.76 14.55
N VAL A 269 -5.68 -21.96 13.56
CA VAL A 269 -7.08 -21.51 13.68
C VAL A 269 -7.85 -22.26 14.77
N ASP A 270 -7.49 -23.51 15.03
CA ASP A 270 -7.99 -24.28 16.16
C ASP A 270 -7.59 -23.65 17.50
N ASP A 271 -6.32 -23.24 17.64
CA ASP A 271 -5.85 -22.51 18.84
C ASP A 271 -6.58 -21.16 19.00
N PHE A 272 -6.78 -20.44 17.90
CA PHE A 272 -7.45 -19.14 17.89
C PHE A 272 -8.93 -19.25 18.28
N ILE A 273 -9.65 -20.24 17.74
CA ILE A 273 -11.05 -20.50 18.12
C ILE A 273 -11.13 -20.93 19.59
N ALA A 274 -10.17 -21.74 20.07
CA ALA A 274 -10.13 -22.17 21.47
C ALA A 274 -9.89 -20.99 22.43
N ALA A 275 -9.02 -20.05 22.06
CA ALA A 275 -8.67 -18.91 22.89
C ALA A 275 -9.71 -17.77 22.84
N CYS A 276 -10.25 -17.47 21.65
CA CYS A 276 -11.07 -16.27 21.41
C CYS A 276 -12.53 -16.56 21.02
N GLY A 277 -12.89 -17.82 20.81
CA GLY A 277 -14.24 -18.26 20.43
C GLY A 277 -14.56 -18.12 18.94
N THR A 278 -15.64 -18.78 18.51
CA THR A 278 -16.07 -18.81 17.10
C THR A 278 -16.44 -17.45 16.53
N GLN A 279 -17.00 -16.54 17.35
CA GLN A 279 -17.33 -15.17 16.92
C GLN A 279 -16.08 -14.36 16.54
N ALA A 280 -14.94 -14.61 17.19
CA ALA A 280 -13.68 -13.98 16.80
C ALA A 280 -13.21 -14.47 15.42
N PHE A 281 -13.33 -15.77 15.15
CA PHE A 281 -13.07 -16.31 13.82
C PHE A 281 -14.03 -15.79 12.75
N GLU A 282 -15.32 -15.67 13.05
CA GLU A 282 -16.30 -15.09 12.13
C GLU A 282 -15.95 -13.65 11.74
N ARG A 283 -15.50 -12.83 12.70
CA ARG A 283 -14.97 -11.48 12.40
C ARG A 283 -13.74 -11.54 11.51
N ALA A 284 -12.78 -12.43 11.80
CA ALA A 284 -11.58 -12.59 10.97
C ALA A 284 -11.91 -13.09 9.55
N TYR A 285 -12.89 -13.98 9.41
CA TYR A 285 -13.37 -14.52 8.15
C TYR A 285 -14.08 -13.43 7.31
N ASN A 286 -14.95 -12.65 7.94
CA ASN A 286 -15.67 -11.55 7.27
C ASN A 286 -14.73 -10.41 6.85
N ASN A 287 -13.63 -10.21 7.60
CA ASN A 287 -12.57 -9.24 7.29
C ASN A 287 -11.43 -9.84 6.45
N ALA A 288 -11.60 -11.05 5.89
CA ALA A 288 -10.57 -11.70 5.10
C ALA A 288 -10.19 -10.84 3.89
N LEU A 289 -8.90 -10.80 3.60
CA LEU A 289 -8.35 -9.95 2.55
C LEU A 289 -8.29 -10.73 1.25
N THR A 290 -8.61 -10.09 0.12
CA THR A 290 -8.32 -10.67 -1.20
C THR A 290 -6.83 -10.98 -1.32
N LEU A 291 -6.45 -12.02 -2.08
CA LEU A 291 -5.05 -12.42 -2.25
C LEU A 291 -4.15 -11.25 -2.67
N ALA A 292 -4.62 -10.39 -3.57
CA ALA A 292 -3.90 -9.20 -4.02
C ALA A 292 -3.66 -8.20 -2.87
N THR A 293 -4.69 -7.91 -2.06
CA THR A 293 -4.60 -6.95 -0.95
C THR A 293 -3.72 -7.49 0.17
N TRP A 294 -3.86 -8.77 0.52
CA TRP A 294 -2.97 -9.43 1.47
C TRP A 294 -1.51 -9.37 0.97
N ARG A 295 -1.25 -9.68 -0.30
CA ARG A 295 0.09 -9.60 -0.89
C ARG A 295 0.65 -8.19 -0.84
N ALA A 296 -0.15 -7.18 -1.17
CA ALA A 296 0.24 -5.78 -1.06
C ALA A 296 0.65 -5.40 0.36
N GLN A 297 -0.08 -5.87 1.38
CA GLN A 297 0.29 -5.66 2.78
C GLN A 297 1.59 -6.36 3.17
N THR A 298 1.94 -7.51 2.57
CA THR A 298 3.22 -8.19 2.87
C THR A 298 4.45 -7.37 2.45
N PHE A 299 4.30 -6.39 1.54
CA PHE A 299 5.38 -5.49 1.15
C PHE A 299 5.80 -4.49 2.24
N THR A 300 5.12 -4.45 3.39
CA THR A 300 5.57 -3.69 4.57
C THR A 300 6.57 -4.47 5.44
N GLN A 301 6.77 -5.76 5.16
CA GLN A 301 7.55 -6.64 6.03
C GLN A 301 9.05 -6.58 5.69
N LEU A 302 9.87 -6.68 6.74
CA LEU A 302 11.29 -6.97 6.63
C LEU A 302 11.47 -8.46 6.94
N THR A 303 11.75 -9.27 5.91
CA THR A 303 11.91 -10.73 6.04
C THR A 303 13.37 -11.18 6.03
N TYR A 304 14.31 -10.26 5.76
CA TYR A 304 15.72 -10.51 6.02
C TYR A 304 15.94 -10.86 7.51
N PRO A 305 16.69 -11.92 7.83
CA PRO A 305 16.99 -12.24 9.21
C PRO A 305 17.88 -11.13 9.81
N PRO A 306 17.58 -10.65 11.03
CA PRO A 306 18.43 -9.66 11.68
C PRO A 306 19.81 -10.24 11.96
N ASP A 307 20.86 -9.54 11.53
CA ASP A 307 22.24 -9.88 11.86
C ASP A 307 22.58 -9.35 13.26
N LEU A 308 21.99 -8.22 13.65
CA LEU A 308 21.99 -7.70 15.02
C LEU A 308 20.56 -7.44 15.49
N ARG A 309 20.16 -8.11 16.57
CA ARG A 309 18.85 -7.95 17.21
C ARG A 309 18.99 -7.22 18.53
N LEU A 310 18.31 -6.09 18.65
CA LEU A 310 18.34 -5.17 19.78
C LEU A 310 16.93 -5.05 20.39
N ASN A 311 16.85 -4.66 21.65
CA ASN A 311 15.59 -4.35 22.32
C ASN A 311 15.79 -3.20 23.31
N TYR A 312 16.14 -2.03 22.79
CA TYR A 312 16.50 -0.86 23.58
C TYR A 312 15.70 0.37 23.17
N ARG A 313 15.28 1.16 24.16
CA ARG A 313 14.62 2.45 23.92
C ARG A 313 15.52 3.40 23.13
N TYR A 314 16.83 3.41 23.40
CA TYR A 314 17.79 4.25 22.68
C TYR A 314 18.97 3.43 22.16
N LEU A 315 19.33 3.62 20.89
CA LEU A 315 20.43 2.91 20.21
C LEU A 315 21.85 3.36 20.65
N LEU A 316 21.95 4.31 21.58
CA LEU A 316 23.22 4.87 22.06
C LEU A 316 23.66 4.37 23.44
N SER A 317 22.98 3.38 24.04
CA SER A 317 23.41 2.83 25.33
C SER A 317 24.87 2.36 25.29
N GLU A 318 25.60 2.49 26.40
CA GLU A 318 27.02 2.12 26.50
C GLU A 318 27.29 0.69 26.01
N GLU A 319 26.35 -0.23 26.26
CA GLU A 319 26.37 -1.62 25.78
C GLU A 319 26.41 -1.75 24.24
N ILE A 320 25.75 -0.84 23.50
CA ILE A 320 25.70 -0.85 22.04
C ILE A 320 26.93 -0.17 21.42
N GLN A 321 27.51 0.83 22.10
CA GLN A 321 28.73 1.49 21.62
C GLN A 321 29.91 0.50 21.54
N ASN A 322 29.97 -0.45 22.48
CA ASN A 322 30.95 -1.54 22.46
C ASN A 322 30.75 -2.54 21.29
N PHE A 323 29.51 -2.72 20.81
CA PHE A 323 29.22 -3.55 19.63
C PHE A 323 29.49 -2.81 18.31
N LYS A 324 29.26 -1.49 18.28
CA LYS A 324 29.58 -0.61 17.14
C LYS A 324 31.05 -0.74 16.74
N LEU A 325 31.95 -0.79 17.72
CA LEU A 325 33.39 -0.96 17.54
C LEU A 325 33.79 -2.23 16.75
N LYS A 326 33.03 -3.33 16.89
CA LYS A 326 33.26 -4.59 16.14
C LYS A 326 32.85 -4.49 14.66
N ILE A 327 31.82 -3.74 14.31
CA ILE A 327 31.36 -3.54 12.92
C ILE A 327 32.22 -2.49 12.18
N THR A 328 32.89 -1.60 12.92
CA THR A 328 33.71 -0.49 12.38
C THR A 328 35.22 -0.76 12.31
N ASN A 329 35.66 -2.01 12.54
CA ASN A 329 37.07 -2.46 12.67
C ASN A 329 37.83 -1.90 13.90
N ARG A 330 37.53 -2.37 15.12
CA ARG A 330 38.49 -2.26 16.25
C ARG A 330 38.61 -3.59 17.00
N GLU A 331 39.62 -4.39 16.67
CA GLU A 331 40.12 -5.46 17.56
C GLU A 331 41.13 -4.95 18.60
N ALA A 332 41.75 -3.78 18.40
CA ALA A 332 42.93 -3.37 19.15
C ALA A 332 42.70 -2.70 20.54
N ASP A 333 41.46 -2.41 20.94
CA ASP A 333 41.17 -1.58 22.13
C ASP A 333 40.29 -2.28 23.21
N LEU A 334 40.09 -3.60 23.16
CA LEU A 334 39.29 -4.28 24.20
C LEU A 334 40.09 -4.45 25.52
N PRO A 335 39.60 -3.97 26.68
CA PRO A 335 40.22 -4.25 27.98
C PRO A 335 40.22 -5.76 28.25
N SER A 336 41.35 -6.29 28.72
CA SER A 336 41.61 -7.73 28.93
C SER A 336 40.81 -8.40 30.05
N THR A 337 39.83 -7.73 30.64
CA THR A 337 39.09 -8.21 31.81
C THR A 337 37.59 -8.04 31.65
N PHE A 338 36.95 -8.74 30.72
CA PHE A 338 35.48 -8.91 30.76
C PHE A 338 35.07 -10.29 30.25
N ASP A 339 34.57 -11.11 31.16
CA ASP A 339 34.06 -12.45 30.91
C ASP A 339 32.60 -12.39 30.42
N LEU A 340 32.39 -12.77 29.16
CA LEU A 340 31.12 -12.66 28.43
C LEU A 340 30.48 -14.04 28.26
N HIS A 341 30.19 -14.71 29.38
CA HIS A 341 29.57 -16.04 29.39
C HIS A 341 28.06 -16.08 29.10
N ASN A 342 27.47 -15.06 28.46
CA ASN A 342 26.07 -15.09 28.06
C ASN A 342 25.85 -14.70 26.58
N LYS A 343 25.72 -15.76 25.75
CA LYS A 343 24.92 -15.85 24.51
C LYS A 343 25.15 -14.81 23.41
N VAL A 344 26.38 -14.44 23.12
CA VAL A 344 26.76 -14.04 21.75
C VAL A 344 27.54 -15.22 21.17
N LYS A 345 26.98 -15.87 20.14
CA LYS A 345 27.76 -16.83 19.34
C LYS A 345 28.95 -16.07 18.79
N GLU A 346 30.16 -16.51 19.13
CA GLU A 346 31.39 -16.09 18.47
C GLU A 346 31.18 -16.17 16.95
N VAL A 347 31.22 -15.01 16.30
CA VAL A 347 31.38 -14.94 14.86
C VAL A 347 32.85 -15.23 14.63
N SER A 348 33.17 -16.45 14.21
CA SER A 348 34.50 -16.80 13.74
C SER A 348 34.73 -16.07 12.42
N CYS A 349 35.57 -15.04 12.44
CA CYS A 349 35.97 -14.28 11.26
C CYS A 349 37.00 -15.09 10.45
N GLU A 350 36.54 -15.98 9.57
CA GLU A 350 37.25 -16.23 8.31
C GLU A 350 37.03 -15.00 7.40
N GLU A 351 37.99 -14.65 6.54
CA GLU A 351 38.04 -13.40 5.72
C GLU A 351 36.72 -13.04 4.99
N GLU A 352 35.74 -12.47 5.71
CA GLU A 352 34.47 -12.01 5.13
C GLU A 352 34.54 -10.51 4.86
N THR A 353 34.33 -10.13 3.60
CA THR A 353 34.16 -8.75 3.15
C THR A 353 33.11 -8.02 4.00
N LEU A 354 33.49 -6.86 4.54
CA LEU A 354 32.61 -6.02 5.37
C LEU A 354 31.29 -5.69 4.64
N PRO A 355 30.15 -5.64 5.35
CA PRO A 355 28.86 -5.38 4.72
C PRO A 355 28.79 -3.97 4.15
N GLN A 356 28.30 -3.83 2.92
CA GLN A 356 28.22 -2.54 2.22
C GLN A 356 26.84 -1.89 2.32
N LEU A 357 25.75 -2.66 2.33
CA LEU A 357 24.40 -2.15 2.60
C LEU A 357 23.99 -2.50 4.03
N ILE A 358 23.78 -1.48 4.87
CA ILE A 358 23.37 -1.62 6.26
C ILE A 358 21.96 -1.05 6.44
N GLY A 359 21.01 -1.90 6.82
CA GLY A 359 19.63 -1.52 7.10
C GLY A 359 19.35 -1.45 8.61
N ILE A 360 18.84 -0.31 9.08
CA ILE A 360 18.48 -0.09 10.49
C ILE A 360 16.97 0.02 10.60
N LYS A 361 16.34 -1.04 11.10
CA LYS A 361 14.92 -1.04 11.46
C LYS A 361 14.79 -0.73 12.96
N SER A 362 14.29 0.45 13.30
CA SER A 362 14.14 0.82 14.71
C SER A 362 12.99 1.80 14.92
N PRO A 363 12.19 1.68 16.00
CA PRO A 363 11.00 2.51 16.24
C PRO A 363 11.27 4.02 16.22
N LYS A 364 10.20 4.81 16.18
CA LYS A 364 10.29 6.28 16.22
C LYS A 364 10.85 6.72 17.59
N GLY A 365 11.71 7.75 17.58
CA GLY A 365 12.25 8.33 18.83
C GLY A 365 13.36 7.51 19.51
N THR A 366 13.85 6.43 18.91
CA THR A 366 14.85 5.54 19.54
C THR A 366 16.32 5.88 19.27
N GLY A 367 16.59 7.07 18.73
CA GLY A 367 17.96 7.52 18.51
C GLY A 367 18.63 7.02 17.22
N LYS A 368 17.88 6.66 16.15
CA LYS A 368 18.46 6.26 14.85
C LYS A 368 19.41 7.32 14.28
N THR A 369 18.92 8.55 14.19
CA THR A 369 19.68 9.69 13.66
C THR A 369 20.92 9.99 14.52
N GLN A 370 20.80 9.89 15.84
CA GLN A 370 21.92 9.98 16.79
C GLN A 370 23.00 8.91 16.50
N TRP A 371 22.59 7.68 16.18
CA TRP A 371 23.52 6.61 15.87
C TRP A 371 24.26 6.88 14.54
N LEU A 372 23.54 7.36 13.52
CA LEU A 372 24.12 7.76 12.23
C LEU A 372 25.13 8.91 12.37
N GLU A 373 24.91 9.84 13.31
CA GLU A 373 25.85 10.93 13.60
C GLU A 373 27.25 10.40 13.92
N GLY A 374 27.34 9.33 14.71
CA GLY A 374 28.62 8.70 15.01
C GLY A 374 29.27 8.04 13.79
N ILE A 375 28.48 7.48 12.86
CA ILE A 375 29.01 6.90 11.61
C ILE A 375 29.59 8.00 10.72
N VAL A 376 28.90 9.13 10.61
CA VAL A 376 29.36 10.27 9.82
C VAL A 376 30.64 10.87 10.42
N LYS A 377 30.71 11.04 11.75
CA LYS A 377 31.94 11.49 12.43
C LYS A 377 33.12 10.56 12.16
N ASP A 378 32.91 9.25 12.24
CA ASP A 378 33.95 8.25 11.96
C ASP A 378 34.43 8.35 10.51
N ALA A 379 33.52 8.47 9.53
CA ALA A 379 33.85 8.61 8.12
C ALA A 379 34.65 9.88 7.81
N ILE A 380 34.22 11.02 8.35
CA ILE A 380 34.93 12.31 8.22
C ILE A 380 36.34 12.20 8.82
N SER A 381 36.49 11.56 9.98
CA SER A 381 37.80 11.37 10.64
C SER A 381 38.78 10.55 9.79
N ARG A 382 38.27 9.60 8.99
CA ARG A 382 39.03 8.77 8.04
C ARG A 382 39.26 9.44 6.69
N GLY A 383 38.65 10.59 6.48
CA GLY A 383 38.71 11.30 5.22
C GLY A 383 37.84 10.74 4.10
N GLN A 384 36.84 9.92 4.43
CA GLN A 384 35.88 9.38 3.47
C GLN A 384 34.79 10.39 3.15
N TRP A 385 34.29 10.36 1.91
CA TRP A 385 33.22 11.23 1.47
C TRP A 385 31.86 10.79 2.03
N VAL A 386 31.08 11.74 2.55
CA VAL A 386 29.74 11.47 3.08
C VAL A 386 28.67 12.18 2.24
N LEU A 387 27.65 11.44 1.79
CA LEU A 387 26.44 11.98 1.16
C LEU A 387 25.23 11.71 2.04
N VAL A 388 24.47 12.75 2.37
CA VAL A 388 23.16 12.59 3.03
C VAL A 388 22.06 12.89 2.02
N ILE A 389 21.18 11.92 1.79
CA ILE A 389 20.03 12.08 0.89
C ILE A 389 18.74 12.06 1.71
N GLY A 390 17.90 13.08 1.51
CA GLY A 390 16.54 13.11 2.07
C GLY A 390 15.51 13.60 1.07
N HIS A 391 14.25 13.70 1.51
CA HIS A 391 13.10 14.03 0.65
C HIS A 391 12.54 15.45 0.89
N ARG A 392 13.06 16.18 1.89
CA ARG A 392 12.73 17.60 2.13
C ARG A 392 13.98 18.39 2.46
N VAL A 393 14.12 19.55 1.84
CA VAL A 393 15.25 20.47 2.04
C VAL A 393 15.52 20.77 3.52
N GLN A 394 14.47 21.09 4.28
CA GLN A 394 14.63 21.44 5.70
C GLN A 394 15.10 20.27 6.55
N LEU A 395 14.52 19.08 6.35
CA LEU A 395 14.94 17.86 7.04
C LEU A 395 16.43 17.58 6.80
N VAL A 396 16.87 17.66 5.54
CA VAL A 396 18.27 17.40 5.20
C VAL A 396 19.19 18.46 5.81
N ARG A 397 18.79 19.74 5.84
CA ARG A 397 19.56 20.79 6.53
C ARG A 397 19.73 20.50 8.02
N GLU A 398 18.69 20.03 8.70
CA GLU A 398 18.78 19.65 10.11
C GLU A 398 19.70 18.44 10.33
N LEU A 399 19.67 17.47 9.42
CA LEU A 399 20.61 16.33 9.44
C LEU A 399 22.05 16.79 9.21
N CYS A 400 22.28 17.67 8.24
CA CYS A 400 23.58 18.27 7.94
C CYS A 400 24.15 19.01 9.15
N ASP A 401 23.37 19.94 9.74
CA ASP A 401 23.75 20.71 10.93
C ASP A 401 24.14 19.76 12.09
N ARG A 402 23.37 18.68 12.27
CA ARG A 402 23.63 17.67 13.29
C ARG A 402 24.91 16.87 13.02
N PHE A 403 25.14 16.48 11.77
CA PHE A 403 26.28 15.66 11.39
C PHE A 403 27.57 16.48 11.23
N GLY A 404 27.48 17.81 11.24
CA GLY A 404 28.62 18.71 11.04
C GLY A 404 29.09 18.76 9.59
N ILE A 405 28.18 18.63 8.62
CA ILE A 405 28.46 18.75 7.18
C ILE A 405 27.54 19.80 6.54
N ASP A 406 27.89 20.28 5.35
CA ASP A 406 27.13 21.32 4.67
C ASP A 406 25.90 20.77 3.94
N TYR A 407 24.84 21.57 3.85
CA TYR A 407 23.76 21.38 2.87
C TYR A 407 24.11 22.10 1.58
N ILE A 408 23.91 21.45 0.43
CA ILE A 408 24.23 22.06 -0.87
C ILE A 408 23.21 23.15 -1.23
N ALA A 409 23.52 24.41 -0.88
CA ALA A 409 22.63 25.55 -1.09
C ALA A 409 23.06 26.48 -2.24
N ASN A 410 24.37 26.70 -2.45
CA ASN A 410 24.96 27.51 -3.53
C ASN A 410 26.46 27.20 -3.65
N ALA A 411 27.01 27.19 -4.88
CA ALA A 411 28.43 27.11 -5.29
C ALA A 411 29.36 26.24 -4.41
N ARG A 412 29.81 25.11 -4.98
CA ARG A 412 30.77 24.12 -4.45
C ARG A 412 31.22 24.42 -3.00
N PRO A 413 30.67 23.71 -1.99
CA PRO A 413 31.06 23.93 -0.59
C PRO A 413 32.58 23.88 -0.46
N SER A 414 33.17 24.47 0.59
CA SER A 414 34.53 24.11 0.96
C SER A 414 34.55 22.59 1.14
N LEU A 415 35.06 21.84 0.15
CA LEU A 415 34.90 20.38 -0.06
C LEU A 415 35.67 19.59 1.01
N ALA A 416 35.43 19.88 2.29
CA ALA A 416 35.86 19.10 3.43
C ALA A 416 34.93 17.89 3.57
N ARG A 417 34.97 17.00 2.58
CA ARG A 417 34.67 15.56 2.68
C ARG A 417 33.20 15.14 2.98
N GLY A 418 32.20 15.98 2.73
CA GLY A 418 30.80 15.52 2.66
C GLY A 418 29.75 16.64 2.58
N TYR A 419 28.53 16.29 2.11
CA TYR A 419 27.39 17.22 2.05
C TYR A 419 26.05 16.48 2.01
N GLY A 420 24.95 17.19 2.27
CA GLY A 420 23.59 16.68 2.10
C GLY A 420 22.80 17.40 1.00
N LEU A 421 21.87 16.66 0.39
CA LEU A 421 20.95 17.17 -0.63
C LEU A 421 19.53 16.57 -0.52
N CYS A 422 18.55 17.29 -1.06
CA CYS A 422 17.22 16.73 -1.33
C CYS A 422 17.27 15.89 -2.61
N ILE A 423 16.62 14.73 -2.65
CA ILE A 423 16.68 13.80 -3.79
C ILE A 423 16.21 14.43 -5.12
N ASP A 424 15.35 15.46 -5.07
CA ASP A 424 14.99 16.30 -6.22
C ASP A 424 16.20 16.92 -6.93
N SER A 425 17.32 17.11 -6.21
CA SER A 425 18.58 17.66 -6.70
C SER A 425 19.64 16.58 -7.00
N LEU A 426 19.30 15.30 -6.93
CA LEU A 426 20.22 14.20 -7.25
C LEU A 426 20.35 14.02 -8.78
N HIS A 427 20.75 15.07 -9.50
CA HIS A 427 21.01 15.03 -10.94
C HIS A 427 21.97 16.15 -11.37
N PRO A 428 22.65 16.03 -12.54
CA PRO A 428 23.68 16.98 -12.98
C PRO A 428 23.14 18.40 -13.27
N ASN A 429 21.89 18.50 -13.75
CA ASN A 429 21.26 19.78 -14.08
C ASN A 429 20.72 20.55 -12.85
N SER A 430 20.89 20.02 -11.65
CA SER A 430 20.46 20.68 -10.42
C SER A 430 21.44 21.79 -10.02
N GLN A 431 21.04 22.64 -9.07
CA GLN A 431 21.98 23.58 -8.43
C GLN A 431 23.15 22.87 -7.74
N ALA A 432 22.96 21.59 -7.36
CA ALA A 432 23.99 20.77 -6.74
C ALA A 432 25.04 20.26 -7.74
N GLN A 433 24.73 20.23 -9.05
CA GLN A 433 25.58 19.63 -10.09
C GLN A 433 26.10 18.25 -9.69
N PHE A 434 25.18 17.39 -9.20
CA PHE A 434 25.54 16.12 -8.60
C PHE A 434 26.13 15.15 -9.64
N GLU A 435 27.34 14.66 -9.38
CA GLU A 435 28.03 13.65 -10.19
C GLU A 435 28.21 12.36 -9.39
N ALA A 436 27.64 11.26 -9.89
CA ALA A 436 27.62 9.98 -9.19
C ALA A 436 28.92 9.16 -9.35
N ARG A 437 29.79 9.53 -10.29
CA ARG A 437 30.96 8.72 -10.71
C ARG A 437 32.05 8.59 -9.64
N ASP A 438 32.15 9.54 -8.73
CA ASP A 438 33.28 9.67 -7.80
C ASP A 438 33.04 9.03 -6.40
N TRP A 439 32.01 8.20 -6.25
CA TRP A 439 31.52 7.71 -4.95
C TRP A 439 31.97 6.29 -4.55
N GLN A 440 33.00 5.73 -5.18
CA GLN A 440 33.40 4.32 -4.98
C GLN A 440 33.82 3.95 -3.56
N ASP A 441 34.34 4.89 -2.77
CA ASP A 441 34.68 4.73 -1.34
C ASP A 441 33.82 5.65 -0.44
N GLY A 442 32.66 6.08 -0.95
CA GLY A 442 31.77 6.99 -0.26
C GLY A 442 30.86 6.31 0.76
N ILE A 443 30.40 7.09 1.73
CA ILE A 443 29.34 6.73 2.69
C ILE A 443 28.07 7.47 2.31
N VAL A 444 27.02 6.73 1.95
CA VAL A 444 25.70 7.29 1.67
C VAL A 444 24.78 7.04 2.86
N ILE A 445 24.15 8.08 3.38
CA ILE A 445 23.18 8.03 4.47
C ILE A 445 21.80 8.39 3.93
N ILE A 446 20.82 7.52 4.16
CA ILE A 446 19.40 7.79 3.85
C ILE A 446 18.56 7.50 5.10
N ASP A 447 18.22 8.56 5.83
CA ASP A 447 17.25 8.48 6.93
C ASP A 447 15.82 8.56 6.37
N GLU A 448 14.90 7.79 6.95
CA GLU A 448 13.54 7.56 6.43
C GLU A 448 13.54 7.08 4.96
N VAL A 449 14.35 6.06 4.66
CA VAL A 449 14.60 5.58 3.29
C VAL A 449 13.32 5.29 2.50
N GLU A 450 12.26 4.77 3.13
CA GLU A 450 11.02 4.46 2.40
C GLU A 450 10.35 5.73 1.86
N GLN A 451 10.38 6.82 2.64
CA GLN A 451 9.83 8.10 2.22
C GLN A 451 10.69 8.74 1.12
N VAL A 452 12.02 8.61 1.21
CA VAL A 452 12.95 9.12 0.19
C VAL A 452 12.75 8.44 -1.15
N LEU A 453 12.68 7.11 -1.15
CA LEU A 453 12.46 6.33 -2.36
C LEU A 453 11.06 6.56 -2.94
N TRP A 454 10.02 6.61 -2.09
CA TRP A 454 8.67 6.90 -2.56
C TRP A 454 8.54 8.30 -3.17
N HIS A 455 9.20 9.30 -2.59
CA HIS A 455 9.24 10.66 -3.12
C HIS A 455 9.90 10.68 -4.51
N ALA A 456 11.07 10.06 -4.65
CA ALA A 456 11.77 9.97 -5.94
C ALA A 456 10.96 9.24 -7.02
N LEU A 457 10.11 8.28 -6.64
CA LEU A 457 9.33 7.47 -7.58
C LEU A 457 7.92 8.01 -7.89
N ASN A 458 7.32 8.83 -7.02
CA ASN A 458 5.93 9.27 -7.21
C ASN A 458 5.67 10.77 -7.03
N SER A 459 6.58 11.55 -6.43
CA SER A 459 6.36 13.00 -6.22
C SER A 459 6.27 13.76 -7.54
N SER A 460 5.38 14.75 -7.61
CA SER A 460 5.29 15.68 -8.75
C SER A 460 6.50 16.62 -8.86
N THR A 461 7.19 16.90 -7.75
CA THR A 461 8.39 17.75 -7.74
C THR A 461 9.56 17.12 -8.49
N CYS A 462 9.62 15.79 -8.52
CA CYS A 462 10.62 15.06 -9.30
C CYS A 462 10.22 14.85 -10.77
N GLN A 463 8.95 15.06 -11.15
CA GLN A 463 8.40 14.63 -12.46
C GLN A 463 9.25 15.08 -13.65
N ASN A 464 9.71 16.33 -13.66
CA ASN A 464 10.48 16.91 -14.76
C ASN A 464 11.93 16.41 -14.82
N ASN A 465 12.47 15.83 -13.74
CA ASN A 465 13.85 15.36 -13.69
C ASN A 465 13.93 13.89 -13.27
N ARG A 466 12.81 13.15 -13.23
CA ARG A 466 12.76 11.85 -12.54
C ARG A 466 13.70 10.85 -13.19
N VAL A 467 13.73 10.81 -14.51
CA VAL A 467 14.63 9.94 -15.27
C VAL A 467 16.08 10.23 -14.91
N ALA A 468 16.50 11.50 -14.95
CA ALA A 468 17.86 11.90 -14.56
C ALA A 468 18.17 11.56 -13.09
N ILE A 469 17.24 11.80 -12.17
CA ILE A 469 17.36 11.46 -10.75
C ILE A 469 17.58 9.95 -10.56
N LEU A 470 16.78 9.13 -11.22
CA LEU A 470 16.84 7.67 -11.08
C LEU A 470 18.08 7.08 -11.75
N LYS A 471 18.54 7.65 -12.87
CA LYS A 471 19.84 7.34 -13.48
C LYS A 471 20.99 7.65 -12.51
N SER A 472 21.02 8.85 -11.94
CA SER A 472 22.04 9.24 -10.96
C SER A 472 22.00 8.37 -9.70
N LEU A 473 20.81 8.03 -9.19
CA LEU A 473 20.67 7.12 -8.06
C LEU A 473 21.20 5.72 -8.40
N LYS A 474 20.92 5.20 -9.60
CA LYS A 474 21.44 3.92 -10.07
C LYS A 474 22.97 3.93 -10.09
N THR A 475 23.56 4.90 -10.77
CA THR A 475 25.02 5.04 -10.87
C THR A 475 25.66 5.19 -9.48
N LEU A 476 25.04 5.96 -8.58
CA LEU A 476 25.51 6.10 -7.21
C LEU A 476 25.53 4.75 -6.48
N MET A 477 24.43 3.98 -6.54
CA MET A 477 24.36 2.66 -5.91
C MET A 477 25.35 1.66 -6.52
N GLN A 478 25.50 1.65 -7.84
CA GLN A 478 26.49 0.82 -8.53
C GLN A 478 27.92 1.14 -8.07
N ASN A 479 28.27 2.41 -7.95
CA ASN A 479 29.62 2.81 -7.56
C ASN A 479 29.89 2.55 -6.08
N VAL A 480 28.96 2.91 -5.20
CA VAL A 480 29.14 2.77 -3.74
C VAL A 480 29.13 1.29 -3.33
N LEU A 481 28.13 0.52 -3.79
CA LEU A 481 27.99 -0.89 -3.42
C LEU A 481 28.83 -1.82 -4.29
N GLY A 482 29.26 -1.40 -5.47
CA GLY A 482 30.24 -2.15 -6.29
C GLY A 482 31.69 -1.87 -5.91
N GLY A 483 31.95 -0.76 -5.20
CA GLY A 483 33.28 -0.33 -4.76
C GLY A 483 33.60 -0.78 -3.33
N LYS A 484 34.24 0.10 -2.55
CA LYS A 484 34.56 -0.07 -1.11
C LYS A 484 33.66 0.76 -0.19
N GLY A 485 32.76 1.55 -0.78
CA GLY A 485 31.80 2.39 -0.09
C GLY A 485 30.72 1.62 0.65
N ARG A 486 29.89 2.37 1.38
CA ARG A 486 28.77 1.83 2.16
C ARG A 486 27.53 2.70 2.07
N VAL A 487 26.38 2.07 2.14
CA VAL A 487 25.07 2.72 2.21
C VAL A 487 24.41 2.34 3.54
N TYR A 488 24.11 3.35 4.35
CA TYR A 488 23.34 3.21 5.59
C TYR A 488 21.93 3.73 5.35
N VAL A 489 20.94 2.87 5.56
CA VAL A 489 19.53 3.24 5.47
C VAL A 489 18.84 3.00 6.81
N ALA A 490 18.03 3.96 7.25
CA ALA A 490 17.36 3.90 8.53
C ALA A 490 15.86 4.21 8.37
N ASP A 491 15.00 3.38 8.97
CA ASP A 491 13.56 3.62 8.97
C ASP A 491 12.87 2.87 10.12
N ALA A 492 11.75 3.37 10.62
CA ALA A 492 10.89 2.62 11.54
C ALA A 492 10.09 1.55 10.78
N ASP A 493 9.68 1.86 9.55
CA ASP A 493 8.86 1.00 8.71
C ASP A 493 9.68 0.23 7.67
N LEU A 494 11.01 0.12 7.85
CA LEU A 494 11.92 -0.52 6.90
C LEU A 494 11.39 -1.88 6.43
N SER A 495 11.33 -2.08 5.12
CA SER A 495 10.86 -3.31 4.46
C SER A 495 11.86 -3.86 3.45
N ASP A 496 11.61 -5.09 3.01
CA ASP A 496 12.37 -5.73 1.92
C ASP A 496 12.31 -4.91 0.62
N VAL A 497 11.23 -4.16 0.36
CA VAL A 497 11.06 -3.39 -0.89
C VAL A 497 12.18 -2.39 -1.09
N SER A 498 12.51 -1.64 -0.05
CA SER A 498 13.55 -0.59 -0.11
C SER A 498 14.95 -1.19 -0.27
N LEU A 499 15.25 -2.26 0.47
CA LEU A 499 16.55 -2.93 0.41
C LEU A 499 16.76 -3.65 -0.93
N ASP A 500 15.77 -4.42 -1.37
CA ASP A 500 15.77 -5.10 -2.67
C ASP A 500 16.00 -4.10 -3.80
N TYR A 501 15.37 -2.92 -3.73
CA TYR A 501 15.50 -1.90 -4.77
C TYR A 501 16.91 -1.35 -4.85
N LEU A 502 17.52 -0.97 -3.73
CA LEU A 502 18.90 -0.46 -3.70
C LEU A 502 19.91 -1.50 -4.21
N LEU A 503 19.74 -2.77 -3.81
CA LEU A 503 20.56 -3.88 -4.32
C LEU A 503 20.35 -4.12 -5.82
N SER A 504 19.10 -4.04 -6.29
CA SER A 504 18.76 -4.19 -7.72
C SER A 504 19.36 -3.08 -8.57
N LEU A 505 19.38 -1.84 -8.07
CA LEU A 505 20.05 -0.71 -8.74
C LEU A 505 21.55 -0.94 -8.86
N ALA A 506 22.19 -1.42 -7.79
CA ALA A 506 23.62 -1.71 -7.78
C ALA A 506 24.02 -2.88 -8.68
N GLY A 507 23.11 -3.83 -8.93
CA GLY A 507 23.40 -5.01 -9.75
C GLY A 507 24.35 -6.01 -9.09
N VAL A 508 24.50 -5.94 -7.77
CA VAL A 508 25.40 -6.80 -6.98
C VAL A 508 24.62 -7.86 -6.22
N GLN A 509 25.17 -9.08 -6.12
CA GLN A 509 24.61 -10.15 -5.28
C GLN A 509 25.18 -10.05 -3.87
N GLN A 510 24.69 -9.09 -3.08
CA GLN A 510 25.09 -8.90 -1.69
C GLN A 510 23.91 -9.10 -0.75
N LYS A 511 24.19 -9.62 0.45
CA LYS A 511 23.21 -9.69 1.53
C LYS A 511 23.29 -8.38 2.34
N PRO A 512 22.18 -7.68 2.59
CA PRO A 512 22.19 -6.53 3.48
C PRO A 512 22.47 -6.98 4.91
N PHE A 513 23.19 -6.16 5.66
CA PHE A 513 23.37 -6.34 7.10
C PHE A 513 22.25 -5.63 7.86
N ILE A 514 21.46 -6.39 8.61
CA ILE A 514 20.25 -5.90 9.26
C ILE A 514 20.46 -5.70 10.75
N ILE A 515 20.29 -4.45 11.19
CA ILE A 515 20.15 -4.08 12.59
C ILE A 515 18.66 -3.87 12.86
N GLN A 516 18.08 -4.72 13.71
CA GLN A 516 16.68 -4.66 14.06
C GLN A 516 16.52 -4.42 15.57
N ASN A 517 15.89 -3.30 15.91
CA ASN A 517 15.50 -2.98 17.28
C ASN A 517 14.00 -3.27 17.47
N ASP A 518 13.69 -4.24 18.32
CA ASP A 518 12.32 -4.70 18.58
C ASP A 518 11.66 -3.99 19.76
N TRP A 519 12.26 -2.90 20.25
CA TRP A 519 11.74 -2.15 21.37
C TRP A 519 10.30 -1.70 21.15
N LYS A 520 9.46 -1.96 22.15
CA LYS A 520 8.10 -1.45 22.26
C LYS A 520 7.97 -0.74 23.61
N PRO A 521 7.11 0.29 23.70
CA PRO A 521 6.84 0.92 24.99
C PRO A 521 6.16 -0.09 25.92
N GLU A 522 6.58 -0.08 27.18
CA GLU A 522 5.85 -0.76 28.26
C GLU A 522 4.47 -0.09 28.45
N PRO A 523 3.47 -0.75 29.08
CA PRO A 523 2.12 -0.19 29.23
C PRO A 523 2.06 1.23 29.81
N GLN A 524 3.02 1.60 30.66
CA GLN A 524 3.16 2.93 31.26
C GLN A 524 3.78 4.01 30.33
N ASP A 525 4.57 3.59 29.35
CA ASP A 525 5.18 4.45 28.33
C ASP A 525 4.35 4.47 27.03
N ALA A 526 3.41 3.52 26.89
CA ALA A 526 2.54 3.39 25.75
C ALA A 526 1.50 4.52 25.76
N TRP A 527 1.26 5.10 24.59
CA TRP A 527 0.19 6.06 24.43
C TRP A 527 -1.17 5.40 24.67
N GLN A 528 -2.03 6.13 25.38
CA GLN A 528 -3.46 5.88 25.38
C GLN A 528 -4.09 6.60 24.20
N VAL A 529 -4.59 5.83 23.23
CA VAL A 529 -5.23 6.33 22.02
C VAL A 529 -6.72 6.07 22.08
N TYR A 530 -7.51 7.14 22.10
CA TYR A 530 -8.97 7.14 22.07
C TYR A 530 -9.45 7.35 20.62
N HIS A 531 -10.01 6.31 20.03
CA HIS A 531 -10.48 6.30 18.65
C HIS A 531 -12.00 6.56 18.55
N TYR A 532 -12.36 7.53 17.72
CA TYR A 532 -13.75 7.89 17.42
C TYR A 532 -14.21 7.18 16.14
N ALA A 533 -15.12 6.21 16.28
CA ALA A 533 -15.59 5.38 15.18
C ALA A 533 -16.67 6.05 14.30
N ASP A 534 -17.12 7.25 14.68
CA ASP A 534 -18.14 8.05 14.00
C ASP A 534 -17.86 8.23 12.50
N SER A 535 -18.91 8.48 11.71
CA SER A 535 -18.79 8.73 10.27
C SER A 535 -18.09 10.05 9.93
N THR A 536 -18.08 11.00 10.86
CA THR A 536 -17.48 12.33 10.73
C THR A 536 -16.75 12.71 12.02
N PRO A 537 -15.81 13.67 11.98
CA PRO A 537 -15.05 14.07 13.17
C PRO A 537 -15.82 15.03 14.10
N ASP A 538 -17.11 15.27 13.89
CA ASP A 538 -17.91 16.25 14.65
C ASP A 538 -17.82 16.02 16.16
N ARG A 539 -18.00 14.77 16.62
CA ARG A 539 -17.93 14.43 18.04
C ARG A 539 -16.54 14.73 18.62
N LEU A 540 -15.48 14.26 17.96
CA LEU A 540 -14.09 14.56 18.35
C LEU A 540 -13.86 16.07 18.50
N VAL A 541 -14.37 16.88 17.55
CA VAL A 541 -14.18 18.34 17.60
C VAL A 541 -15.03 18.98 18.69
N GLY A 542 -16.22 18.46 18.97
CA GLY A 542 -17.03 18.86 20.13
C GLY A 542 -16.28 18.64 21.44
N ASP A 543 -15.70 17.44 21.61
CA ASP A 543 -14.95 17.06 22.81
C ASP A 543 -13.64 17.87 22.92
N LEU A 544 -12.98 18.20 21.80
CA LEU A 544 -11.83 19.11 21.77
C LEU A 544 -12.22 20.52 22.26
N VAL A 545 -13.36 21.05 21.83
CA VAL A 545 -13.86 22.35 22.26
C VAL A 545 -14.15 22.35 23.76
N GLN A 546 -14.76 21.28 24.28
CA GLN A 546 -15.00 21.10 25.71
C GLN A 546 -13.68 21.01 26.51
N HIS A 547 -12.69 20.28 26.00
CA HIS A 547 -11.35 20.18 26.60
C HIS A 547 -10.68 21.56 26.71
N ILE A 548 -10.78 22.39 25.67
CA ILE A 548 -10.27 23.77 25.69
C ILE A 548 -11.04 24.65 26.70
N GLN A 549 -12.37 24.54 26.76
CA GLN A 549 -13.20 25.26 27.74
C GLN A 549 -12.80 24.95 29.19
N GLN A 550 -12.35 23.73 29.46
CA GLN A 550 -11.90 23.29 30.78
C GLN A 550 -10.45 23.69 31.10
N GLY A 551 -9.81 24.50 30.24
CA GLY A 551 -8.43 24.97 30.42
C GLY A 551 -7.36 24.05 29.82
N GLY A 552 -7.77 23.06 29.01
CA GLY A 552 -6.85 22.16 28.32
C GLY A 552 -6.02 22.87 27.24
N LYS A 553 -4.76 22.41 27.09
CA LYS A 553 -3.80 22.86 26.08
C LYS A 553 -3.52 21.77 25.04
N PRO A 554 -4.29 21.68 23.94
CA PRO A 554 -4.17 20.61 22.95
C PRO A 554 -3.13 20.90 21.84
N PHE A 555 -2.45 19.85 21.41
CA PHE A 555 -1.69 19.81 20.16
C PHE A 555 -2.49 19.03 19.10
N VAL A 556 -2.92 19.70 18.03
CA VAL A 556 -3.88 19.15 17.05
C VAL A 556 -3.22 18.90 15.70
N CYS A 557 -3.15 17.64 15.28
CA CYS A 557 -2.64 17.18 14.00
C CYS A 557 -3.77 17.06 12.96
N LEU A 558 -3.67 17.78 11.85
CA LEU A 558 -4.72 17.87 10.83
C LEU A 558 -4.20 17.43 9.47
N SER A 559 -5.08 16.86 8.62
CA SER A 559 -4.66 16.33 7.31
C SER A 559 -4.51 17.39 6.21
N ALA A 560 -4.91 18.64 6.48
CA ALA A 560 -5.04 19.65 5.45
C ALA A 560 -4.78 21.06 5.99
N GLN A 561 -4.24 21.90 5.12
CA GLN A 561 -4.01 23.33 5.38
C GLN A 561 -4.79 24.25 4.44
N LYS A 562 -5.34 23.70 3.35
CA LYS A 562 -6.07 24.50 2.34
C LYS A 562 -7.29 25.14 2.99
N LEU A 563 -7.54 26.41 2.66
CA LEU A 563 -8.72 27.16 3.08
C LEU A 563 -10.04 26.47 2.71
N THR A 564 -10.05 25.60 1.70
CA THR A 564 -11.23 24.84 1.28
C THR A 564 -11.50 23.61 2.16
N SER A 565 -10.57 23.23 3.05
CA SER A 565 -10.76 22.07 3.93
C SER A 565 -11.54 22.45 5.18
N GLN A 566 -12.67 21.79 5.42
CA GLN A 566 -13.50 21.99 6.62
C GLN A 566 -12.72 21.71 7.91
N TRP A 567 -11.99 20.60 7.95
CA TRP A 567 -11.22 20.16 9.12
C TRP A 567 -9.73 20.49 8.98
N GLY A 568 -9.41 21.56 8.25
CA GLY A 568 -8.04 22.02 8.03
C GLY A 568 -7.57 23.02 9.08
N THR A 569 -6.25 23.27 9.14
CA THR A 569 -5.63 24.17 10.11
C THR A 569 -6.27 25.56 10.14
N ARG A 570 -6.51 26.16 8.97
CA ARG A 570 -7.05 27.54 8.86
C ARG A 570 -8.53 27.64 9.26
N ALA A 571 -9.33 26.61 8.96
CA ALA A 571 -10.75 26.60 9.32
C ALA A 571 -10.94 26.46 10.83
N LEU A 572 -10.21 25.51 11.45
CA LEU A 572 -10.25 25.35 12.90
C LEU A 572 -9.60 26.52 13.64
N GLU A 573 -8.53 27.13 13.10
CA GLU A 573 -7.95 28.35 13.68
C GLU A 573 -8.99 29.47 13.77
N GLY A 574 -9.71 29.75 12.68
CA GLY A 574 -10.74 30.78 12.67
C GLY A 574 -11.87 30.47 13.66
N TYR A 575 -12.40 29.24 13.62
CA TYR A 575 -13.48 28.81 14.50
C TYR A 575 -13.10 28.89 15.99
N LEU A 576 -11.89 28.44 16.34
CA LEU A 576 -11.41 28.48 17.72
C LEU A 576 -11.12 29.92 18.19
N LYS A 577 -10.64 30.82 17.33
CA LYS A 577 -10.45 32.24 17.68
C LYS A 577 -11.76 32.97 17.93
N GLU A 578 -12.81 32.66 17.17
CA GLU A 578 -14.15 33.24 17.39
C GLU A 578 -14.72 32.78 18.75
N ARG A 579 -14.48 31.52 19.14
CA ARG A 579 -15.01 30.95 20.38
C ARG A 579 -14.14 31.24 21.61
N PHE A 580 -12.83 31.39 21.43
CA PHE A 580 -11.86 31.64 22.50
C PHE A 580 -10.90 32.78 22.13
N PRO A 581 -11.35 34.05 22.14
CA PRO A 581 -10.55 35.19 21.69
C PRO A 581 -9.26 35.41 22.48
N ASP A 582 -9.24 35.03 23.76
CA ASP A 582 -8.10 35.23 24.66
C ASP A 582 -7.06 34.10 24.61
N VAL A 583 -7.36 33.00 23.91
CA VAL A 583 -6.48 31.82 23.84
C VAL A 583 -5.45 32.00 22.73
N ARG A 584 -4.17 31.76 23.05
CA ARG A 584 -3.08 31.91 22.08
C ARG A 584 -2.97 30.67 21.21
N ILE A 585 -3.31 30.80 19.93
CA ILE A 585 -3.27 29.71 18.95
C ILE A 585 -2.07 29.87 18.01
N LEU A 586 -1.23 28.84 17.93
CA LEU A 586 -0.17 28.73 16.91
C LEU A 586 -0.61 27.79 15.80
N ARG A 587 -0.62 28.28 14.56
CA ARG A 587 -0.76 27.44 13.37
C ARG A 587 0.61 27.08 12.81
N ILE A 588 0.89 25.79 12.59
CA ILE A 588 2.11 25.30 11.96
C ILE A 588 1.75 24.63 10.63
N ASP A 589 1.95 25.35 9.54
CA ASP A 589 1.84 24.82 8.19
C ASP A 589 2.88 25.45 7.25
N SER A 590 2.92 25.03 5.98
CA SER A 590 3.91 25.52 5.01
C SER A 590 3.81 27.03 4.76
N GLU A 591 2.72 27.67 5.17
CA GLU A 591 2.46 29.09 4.94
C GLU A 591 2.65 29.96 6.19
N SER A 592 2.38 29.45 7.39
CA SER A 592 2.34 30.22 8.64
C SER A 592 3.68 30.40 9.36
N VAL A 593 4.57 29.41 9.31
CA VAL A 593 5.86 29.46 10.01
C VAL A 593 6.98 29.51 8.98
N ALA A 594 7.74 30.60 8.98
CA ALA A 594 8.92 30.73 8.13
C ALA A 594 9.90 29.59 8.45
N ALA A 595 10.58 29.06 7.43
CA ALA A 595 11.54 27.95 7.59
C ALA A 595 12.62 28.21 8.65
N SER A 596 12.98 29.48 8.90
CA SER A 596 13.90 29.88 9.97
C SER A 596 13.33 29.71 11.37
N LYS A 597 12.02 29.93 11.56
CA LYS A 597 11.33 29.82 12.87
C LYS A 597 11.00 28.38 13.25
N LEU A 598 10.96 27.45 12.30
CA LEU A 598 10.72 26.03 12.58
C LEU A 598 11.82 25.42 13.47
N ARG A 599 13.06 25.93 13.39
CA ARG A 599 14.19 25.50 14.22
C ARG A 599 14.06 25.88 15.70
N GLN A 600 13.30 26.94 16.00
CA GLN A 600 13.06 27.45 17.35
C GLN A 600 11.71 27.02 17.90
N LEU A 601 11.05 26.02 17.30
CA LEU A 601 9.71 25.64 17.73
C LEU A 601 9.63 25.27 19.21
N ASN A 602 10.61 24.55 19.76
CA ASN A 602 10.62 24.22 21.19
C ASN A 602 10.70 25.47 22.11
N GLU A 603 11.29 26.57 21.64
CA GLU A 603 11.38 27.84 22.38
C GLU A 603 10.05 28.63 22.29
N ILE A 604 9.34 28.50 21.17
CA ILE A 604 8.13 29.27 20.87
C ILE A 604 6.86 28.58 21.40
N LEU A 605 6.82 27.25 21.38
CA LEU A 605 5.64 26.48 21.78
C LEU A 605 5.09 26.79 23.20
N PRO A 606 5.92 27.07 24.23
CA PRO A 606 5.43 27.46 25.55
C PRO A 606 4.53 28.71 25.57
N ASP A 607 4.67 29.59 24.56
CA ASP A 607 3.90 30.83 24.47
C ASP A 607 2.48 30.64 23.91
N TYR A 608 2.09 29.42 23.57
CA TYR A 608 0.79 29.14 22.96
C TYR A 608 0.04 28.06 23.71
N ASP A 609 -1.27 28.25 23.84
CA ASP A 609 -2.15 27.34 24.56
C ASP A 609 -2.66 26.22 23.63
N ILE A 610 -2.82 26.53 22.34
CA ILE A 610 -3.28 25.59 21.30
C ILE A 610 -2.29 25.60 20.14
N VAL A 611 -1.98 24.42 19.61
CA VAL A 611 -1.24 24.27 18.35
C VAL A 611 -2.06 23.52 17.33
N LEU A 612 -2.18 24.07 16.12
CA LEU A 612 -2.82 23.44 14.96
C LEU A 612 -1.76 23.15 13.89
N ALA A 613 -1.44 21.88 13.68
CA ALA A 613 -0.37 21.45 12.81
C ALA A 613 -0.88 20.72 11.57
N SER A 614 -0.37 21.10 10.39
CA SER A 614 -0.66 20.41 9.13
C SER A 614 0.34 19.25 8.88
N PRO A 615 0.19 18.48 7.79
CA PRO A 615 1.15 17.44 7.38
C PRO A 615 2.60 17.93 7.25
N SER A 616 2.84 19.24 7.24
CA SER A 616 4.19 19.81 7.19
C SER A 616 5.04 19.41 8.40
N ILE A 617 4.45 19.13 9.56
CA ILE A 617 5.21 18.75 10.77
C ILE A 617 5.69 17.29 10.76
N GLU A 618 5.22 16.46 9.83
CA GLU A 618 5.53 15.02 9.80
C GLU A 618 7.04 14.75 9.88
N THR A 619 7.84 15.55 9.19
CA THR A 619 9.28 15.36 9.06
C THR A 619 10.05 16.64 9.39
N GLY A 620 11.20 16.49 10.06
CA GLY A 620 12.18 17.56 10.26
C GLY A 620 11.83 18.67 11.27
N VAL A 621 11.29 18.35 12.46
CA VAL A 621 11.25 19.25 13.66
C VAL A 621 11.07 18.48 14.98
N SER A 622 12.08 18.11 15.79
CA SER A 622 11.80 17.37 17.06
C SER A 622 11.08 18.25 18.09
N LEU A 623 9.92 17.81 18.62
CA LEU A 623 9.17 18.54 19.66
C LEU A 623 9.34 17.85 21.01
N ASP A 624 10.28 18.38 21.79
CA ASP A 624 10.76 17.81 23.05
C ASP A 624 10.24 18.57 24.29
N LEU A 625 9.36 19.55 24.09
CA LEU A 625 8.67 20.27 25.16
C LEU A 625 7.89 19.30 26.07
N ARG A 626 8.00 19.51 27.39
CA ARG A 626 7.32 18.72 28.43
C ARG A 626 6.57 19.60 29.41
N GLY A 627 5.50 19.06 30.00
CA GLY A 627 4.72 19.71 31.07
C GLY A 627 3.89 20.91 30.61
N HIS A 628 3.68 21.07 29.30
CA HIS A 628 2.94 22.21 28.74
C HIS A 628 1.63 21.79 28.06
N PHE A 629 1.70 20.85 27.12
CA PHE A 629 0.50 20.32 26.47
C PHE A 629 -0.17 19.28 27.36
N THR A 630 -1.48 19.17 27.22
CA THR A 630 -2.32 18.27 28.04
C THR A 630 -2.84 17.07 27.25
N SER A 631 -2.89 17.18 25.93
CA SER A 631 -3.43 16.15 25.03
C SER A 631 -2.96 16.36 23.60
N VAL A 632 -2.99 15.28 22.81
CA VAL A 632 -2.76 15.31 21.36
C VAL A 632 -4.05 14.91 20.66
N TRP A 633 -4.47 15.67 19.66
CA TRP A 633 -5.69 15.40 18.89
C TRP A 633 -5.36 15.22 17.43
N ALA A 634 -6.11 14.39 16.71
CA ALA A 634 -5.86 14.17 15.29
C ALA A 634 -7.13 13.90 14.47
N ILE A 635 -7.20 14.54 13.31
CA ILE A 635 -8.20 14.27 12.28
C ILE A 635 -7.47 13.79 11.03
N ALA A 636 -7.69 12.53 10.67
CA ALA A 636 -7.12 11.88 9.49
C ALA A 636 -8.21 11.60 8.44
N GLN A 637 -8.34 12.48 7.46
CA GLN A 637 -9.41 12.45 6.44
C GLN A 637 -9.14 11.48 5.26
N GLY A 638 -8.06 10.69 5.28
CA GLY A 638 -7.77 9.80 4.14
C GLY A 638 -7.06 10.49 2.97
N ILE A 639 -6.41 11.62 3.22
CA ILE A 639 -5.57 12.34 2.25
C ILE A 639 -4.11 11.85 2.34
N GLN A 640 -3.59 11.72 3.56
CA GLN A 640 -2.24 11.22 3.83
C GLN A 640 -2.23 9.70 4.00
N GLY A 641 -1.10 9.05 3.71
CA GLY A 641 -0.89 7.64 4.05
C GLY A 641 -0.90 7.37 5.54
N GLU A 642 -1.05 6.10 5.93
CA GLU A 642 -1.09 5.67 7.33
C GLU A 642 0.20 5.98 8.09
N THR A 643 1.37 5.90 7.43
CA THR A 643 2.67 6.25 8.01
C THR A 643 2.73 7.73 8.40
N SER A 644 2.25 8.63 7.54
CA SER A 644 2.20 10.07 7.79
C SER A 644 1.34 10.43 9.01
N VAL A 645 0.21 9.75 9.20
CA VAL A 645 -0.65 9.94 10.39
C VAL A 645 0.11 9.56 11.66
N ARG A 646 0.75 8.38 11.69
CA ARG A 646 1.55 7.94 12.83
C ARG A 646 2.74 8.86 13.11
N GLN A 647 3.43 9.33 12.07
CA GLN A 647 4.54 10.27 12.21
C GLN A 647 4.06 11.58 12.87
N SER A 648 2.93 12.12 12.43
CA SER A 648 2.31 13.33 13.01
C SER A 648 1.98 13.14 14.49
N LEU A 649 1.35 12.01 14.86
CA LEU A 649 1.02 11.69 16.27
C LEU A 649 2.25 11.50 17.16
N SER A 650 3.37 11.08 16.57
CA SER A 650 4.64 10.84 17.28
C SER A 650 5.49 12.10 17.46
N ARG A 651 5.05 13.23 16.91
CA ARG A 651 5.87 14.43 16.81
C ARG A 651 6.10 15.08 18.15
N LEU A 652 5.04 15.25 18.93
CA LEU A 652 5.15 15.57 20.36
C LEU A 652 5.59 14.31 21.10
N ARG A 653 6.80 14.33 21.66
CA ARG A 653 7.42 13.16 22.32
C ARG A 653 6.84 12.84 23.69
N GLU A 654 6.17 13.80 24.32
CA GLU A 654 5.54 13.62 25.62
C GLU A 654 4.44 12.55 25.57
N ASN A 655 4.37 11.72 26.62
CA ASN A 655 3.37 10.66 26.73
C ASN A 655 2.04 11.22 27.23
N LEU A 656 1.31 11.87 26.32
CA LEU A 656 -0.03 12.43 26.56
C LEU A 656 -1.13 11.56 25.94
N PRO A 657 -2.37 11.61 26.45
CA PRO A 657 -3.52 10.98 25.81
C PRO A 657 -3.71 11.52 24.39
N ARG A 658 -4.00 10.61 23.47
CA ARG A 658 -4.18 10.87 22.04
C ARG A 658 -5.62 10.61 21.63
N TYR A 659 -6.29 11.60 21.07
CA TYR A 659 -7.68 11.49 20.58
C TYR A 659 -7.67 11.53 19.05
N LEU A 660 -8.21 10.51 18.41
CA LEU A 660 -8.03 10.28 16.98
C LEU A 660 -9.35 9.95 16.29
N TRP A 661 -9.69 10.70 15.26
CA TRP A 661 -10.66 10.30 14.25
C TRP A 661 -9.95 9.98 12.93
N VAL A 662 -10.27 8.82 12.35
CA VAL A 662 -9.75 8.39 11.04
C VAL A 662 -10.92 8.05 10.13
N ALA A 663 -10.90 8.55 8.89
CA ALA A 663 -11.88 8.18 7.88
C ALA A 663 -11.84 6.66 7.62
N PRO A 664 -12.99 5.99 7.37
CA PRO A 664 -12.99 4.55 7.07
C PRO A 664 -12.15 4.20 5.83
N TYR A 665 -12.17 5.09 4.83
CA TYR A 665 -11.51 4.94 3.54
C TYR A 665 -10.70 6.17 3.17
N GLY A 666 -9.63 5.96 2.40
CA GLY A 666 -8.80 7.01 1.83
C GLY A 666 -9.25 7.43 0.44
N PHE A 667 -9.01 8.70 0.10
CA PHE A 667 -9.34 9.27 -1.22
C PHE A 667 -8.23 9.03 -2.25
N ASN A 668 -6.97 9.02 -1.80
CA ASN A 668 -5.81 9.09 -2.69
C ASN A 668 -5.26 7.70 -3.02
N GLN A 669 -5.61 7.21 -4.20
CA GLN A 669 -5.05 5.98 -4.77
C GLN A 669 -4.09 6.30 -5.92
N VAL A 670 -3.13 5.41 -6.15
CA VAL A 670 -2.13 5.52 -7.21
C VAL A 670 -2.55 4.68 -8.42
N GLY A 671 -2.42 5.27 -9.61
CA GLY A 671 -2.78 4.62 -10.87
C GLY A 671 -4.27 4.29 -10.93
N ASN A 672 -4.61 3.05 -11.30
CA ASN A 672 -6.00 2.59 -11.35
C ASN A 672 -6.58 2.17 -9.99
N GLY A 673 -5.83 2.34 -8.89
CA GLY A 673 -6.25 1.95 -7.54
C GLY A 673 -6.13 0.45 -7.23
N SER A 674 -5.52 -0.32 -8.11
CA SER A 674 -5.30 -1.76 -7.92
C SER A 674 -4.38 -2.07 -6.73
N THR A 675 -4.67 -3.15 -6.00
CA THR A 675 -3.75 -3.77 -5.02
C THR A 675 -2.93 -4.91 -5.63
N SER A 676 -3.11 -5.20 -6.91
CA SER A 676 -2.37 -6.21 -7.68
C SER A 676 -1.34 -5.55 -8.60
N ILE A 677 -0.05 -5.90 -8.41
CA ILE A 677 1.05 -5.40 -9.26
C ILE A 677 0.82 -5.72 -10.75
N PRO A 678 0.50 -6.98 -11.15
CA PRO A 678 0.20 -7.28 -12.54
C PRO A 678 -0.93 -6.42 -13.13
N SER A 679 -2.01 -6.21 -12.37
CA SER A 679 -3.13 -5.38 -12.83
C SER A 679 -2.74 -3.90 -12.94
N LEU A 680 -1.95 -3.37 -12.00
CA LEU A 680 -1.46 -1.99 -12.03
C LEU A 680 -0.52 -1.76 -13.23
N LEU A 681 0.49 -2.63 -13.40
CA LEU A 681 1.49 -2.49 -14.45
C LEU A 681 0.93 -2.75 -15.84
N SER A 682 0.16 -3.83 -16.04
CA SER A 682 -0.43 -4.13 -17.35
C SER A 682 -1.40 -3.03 -17.79
N SER A 683 -2.19 -2.48 -16.86
CA SER A 683 -3.07 -1.34 -17.15
C SER A 683 -2.27 -0.09 -17.53
N GLY A 684 -1.15 0.18 -16.86
CA GLY A 684 -0.26 1.29 -17.21
C GLY A 684 0.42 1.10 -18.56
N GLN A 685 0.87 -0.12 -18.88
CA GLN A 685 1.49 -0.46 -20.16
C GLN A 685 0.51 -0.31 -21.32
N ARG A 686 -0.73 -0.77 -21.17
CA ARG A 686 -1.77 -0.56 -22.20
C ARG A 686 -2.08 0.91 -22.42
N LEU A 687 -2.13 1.70 -21.34
CA LEU A 687 -2.28 3.15 -21.45
C LEU A 687 -1.10 3.80 -22.19
N THR A 688 0.13 3.36 -21.92
CA THR A 688 1.32 3.80 -22.66
C THR A 688 1.20 3.44 -24.14
N GLN A 689 0.87 2.19 -24.47
CA GLN A 689 0.68 1.75 -25.85
C GLN A 689 -0.38 2.58 -26.57
N LEU A 690 -1.49 2.88 -25.91
CA LEU A 690 -2.53 3.75 -26.45
C LEU A 690 -2.00 5.17 -26.73
N ASN A 691 -1.33 5.78 -25.76
CA ASN A 691 -0.74 7.11 -25.93
C ASN A 691 0.29 7.15 -27.06
N VAL A 692 1.15 6.13 -27.17
CA VAL A 692 2.13 6.01 -28.26
C VAL A 692 1.45 5.89 -29.62
N ARG A 693 0.41 5.06 -29.75
CA ARG A 693 -0.37 4.96 -31.01
C ARG A 693 -0.99 6.28 -31.42
N LEU A 694 -1.49 7.07 -30.45
CA LEU A 694 -2.06 8.39 -30.72
C LEU A 694 -1.00 9.40 -31.18
N LEU A 695 0.22 9.32 -30.66
CA LEU A 695 1.36 10.13 -31.13
C LEU A 695 1.86 9.70 -32.52
N GLN A 696 1.83 8.41 -32.85
CA GLN A 696 2.21 7.90 -34.19
C GLN A 696 1.35 8.50 -35.29
N GLN A 697 0.08 8.77 -34.99
CA GLN A 697 -0.85 9.36 -35.94
C GLN A 697 -0.64 10.86 -36.16
N SER A 698 0.17 11.52 -35.32
CA SER A 698 0.49 12.95 -35.44
C SER A 698 1.82 13.24 -36.13
N ASP A 699 2.44 12.22 -36.77
CA ASP A 699 3.77 12.30 -37.39
C ASP A 699 4.85 12.84 -36.42
N PHE A 700 4.80 12.40 -35.16
CA PHE A 700 5.85 12.69 -34.19
C PHE A 700 7.12 11.91 -34.57
N GLU A 701 8.15 12.61 -35.04
CA GLU A 701 9.41 12.02 -35.54
C GLU A 701 10.24 11.29 -34.44
N GLY A 702 10.00 11.57 -33.15
CA GLY A 702 10.77 11.00 -32.02
C GLY A 702 10.21 9.71 -31.43
N ILE A 703 9.35 8.98 -32.15
CA ILE A 703 8.71 7.75 -31.64
C ILE A 703 9.66 6.57 -31.64
N ASP A 704 10.49 6.47 -32.68
CA ASP A 704 11.46 5.38 -32.79
C ASP A 704 12.52 5.43 -31.68
N ASP A 705 12.72 6.61 -31.06
CA ASP A 705 13.62 6.84 -29.92
C ASP A 705 12.96 6.57 -28.55
N LEU A 706 11.67 6.21 -28.49
CA LEU A 706 10.95 6.08 -27.23
C LEU A 706 11.25 4.73 -26.54
N GLU A 707 12.21 4.71 -25.63
CA GLU A 707 12.51 3.53 -24.82
C GLU A 707 11.52 3.34 -23.66
N VAL A 708 10.58 2.39 -23.82
CA VAL A 708 9.55 2.03 -22.81
C VAL A 708 10.11 1.13 -21.69
N GLY A 709 11.37 0.69 -21.82
CA GLY A 709 12.04 -0.26 -20.93
C GLY A 709 12.83 0.37 -19.78
N PHE A 710 12.78 1.69 -19.60
CA PHE A 710 13.60 2.41 -18.61
C PHE A 710 13.48 1.83 -17.20
N GLN A 711 14.62 1.39 -16.64
CA GLN A 711 14.80 0.88 -15.27
C GLN A 711 13.60 0.09 -14.71
N ALA A 712 13.41 -1.13 -15.21
CA ALA A 712 12.36 -2.03 -14.75
C ALA A 712 12.35 -2.23 -13.22
N GLU A 713 13.53 -2.18 -12.58
CA GLU A 713 13.69 -2.22 -11.12
C GLU A 713 12.99 -1.03 -10.42
N SER A 714 13.09 0.17 -10.97
CA SER A 714 12.45 1.39 -10.45
C SER A 714 10.94 1.34 -10.63
N LEU A 715 10.46 0.88 -11.79
CA LEU A 715 9.04 0.72 -12.06
C LEU A 715 8.41 -0.35 -11.15
N LEU A 716 9.11 -1.46 -10.89
CA LEU A 716 8.65 -2.49 -9.97
C LEU A 716 8.62 -2.00 -8.51
N CYS A 717 9.64 -1.24 -8.09
CA CYS A 717 9.67 -0.60 -6.77
C CYS A 717 8.49 0.37 -6.59
N TRP A 718 8.24 1.24 -7.58
CA TRP A 718 7.08 2.12 -7.62
C TRP A 718 5.78 1.34 -7.49
N ALA A 719 5.62 0.24 -8.25
CA ALA A 719 4.41 -0.58 -8.20
C ALA A 719 4.19 -1.23 -6.83
N ARG A 720 5.26 -1.69 -6.16
CA ARG A 720 5.18 -2.26 -4.80
C ARG A 720 4.70 -1.22 -3.79
N PHE A 721 5.26 -0.01 -3.80
CA PHE A 721 4.79 1.09 -2.94
C PHE A 721 3.35 1.51 -3.28
N ALA A 722 3.01 1.61 -4.58
CA ALA A 722 1.69 2.01 -5.03
C ALA A 722 0.60 1.03 -4.57
N VAL A 723 0.79 -0.28 -4.74
CA VAL A 723 -0.22 -1.26 -4.31
C VAL A 723 -0.35 -1.34 -2.79
N ARG A 724 0.75 -1.14 -2.05
CA ARG A 724 0.73 -1.03 -0.58
C ARG A 724 -0.13 0.15 -0.14
N LEU A 725 0.10 1.33 -0.73
CA LEU A 725 -0.69 2.53 -0.42
C LEU A 725 -2.17 2.32 -0.81
N ASN A 726 -2.44 1.75 -1.99
CA ASN A 726 -3.81 1.45 -2.39
C ASN A 726 -4.50 0.50 -1.40
N ALA A 727 -3.79 -0.52 -0.93
CA ALA A 727 -4.32 -1.46 0.06
C ALA A 727 -4.60 -0.79 1.40
N SER A 728 -3.73 0.11 1.87
CA SER A 728 -3.98 0.85 3.11
C SER A 728 -5.16 1.81 2.95
N MET A 729 -5.30 2.49 1.81
CA MET A 729 -6.41 3.41 1.54
C MET A 729 -7.78 2.72 1.45
N LEU A 730 -7.83 1.46 1.03
CA LEU A 730 -9.07 0.67 1.03
C LEU A 730 -9.56 0.31 2.43
N ASN A 731 -8.69 0.29 3.43
CA ASN A 731 -9.02 -0.01 4.83
C ASN A 731 -8.29 1.01 5.73
N TYR A 732 -8.50 2.30 5.47
CA TYR A 732 -7.63 3.38 5.96
C TYR A 732 -7.63 3.47 7.48
N ARG A 733 -8.81 3.48 8.10
CA ARG A 733 -8.98 3.46 9.56
C ARG A 733 -8.24 2.29 10.20
N GLU A 734 -8.55 1.07 9.77
CA GLU A 734 -7.93 -0.14 10.34
C GLU A 734 -6.42 -0.21 10.09
N SER A 735 -5.94 0.31 8.97
CA SER A 735 -4.50 0.39 8.69
C SER A 735 -3.77 1.30 9.67
N VAL A 736 -4.36 2.47 10.01
CA VAL A 736 -3.80 3.39 11.01
C VAL A 736 -3.85 2.78 12.41
N LEU A 737 -5.03 2.28 12.83
CA LEU A 737 -5.22 1.73 14.17
C LEU A 737 -4.39 0.46 14.40
N GLY A 738 -4.36 -0.44 13.41
CA GLY A 738 -3.55 -1.65 13.44
C GLY A 738 -2.06 -1.36 13.54
N ALA A 739 -1.57 -0.33 12.84
CA ALA A 739 -0.18 0.07 12.92
C ALA A 739 0.18 0.70 14.28
N LEU A 740 -0.71 1.51 14.89
CA LEU A 740 -0.51 2.03 16.25
C LEU A 740 -0.45 0.90 17.30
N ARG A 741 -1.33 -0.10 17.20
CA ARG A 741 -1.25 -1.31 18.05
C ARG A 741 0.05 -2.07 17.82
N GLY A 742 0.47 -2.20 16.56
CA GLY A 742 1.74 -2.83 16.18
C GLY A 742 2.98 -2.17 16.79
N GLU A 743 2.93 -0.84 16.96
CA GLU A 743 3.94 -0.03 17.65
C GLU A 743 3.92 -0.19 19.18
N GLY A 744 2.96 -0.95 19.73
CA GLY A 744 2.83 -1.20 21.17
C GLY A 744 1.92 -0.21 21.91
N HIS A 745 1.14 0.61 21.18
CA HIS A 745 0.21 1.57 21.79
C HIS A 745 -1.16 0.95 22.10
N GLN A 746 -1.81 1.47 23.13
CA GLN A 746 -3.14 1.03 23.54
C GLN A 746 -4.19 1.84 22.77
N VAL A 747 -5.06 1.14 22.04
CA VAL A 747 -6.10 1.78 21.22
C VAL A 747 -7.47 1.35 21.73
N CYS A 748 -8.20 2.32 22.29
CA CYS A 748 -9.52 2.15 22.88
C CYS A 748 -10.56 2.90 22.03
N GLU A 749 -11.65 2.24 21.66
CA GLU A 749 -12.77 2.90 21.00
C GLU A 749 -13.58 3.70 22.03
N VAL A 750 -13.92 4.95 21.68
CA VAL A 750 -14.77 5.81 22.51
C VAL A 750 -16.23 5.39 22.30
N SER A 751 -16.84 4.76 23.30
CA SER A 751 -18.25 4.38 23.24
C SER A 751 -19.13 5.61 22.99
N PRO A 752 -20.15 5.53 22.12
CA PRO A 752 -21.19 6.56 22.05
C PRO A 752 -21.84 6.65 23.43
N GLU A 753 -21.75 7.81 24.10
CA GLU A 753 -22.59 8.02 25.27
C GLU A 753 -24.05 8.01 24.82
N VAL A 754 -24.89 7.24 25.52
CA VAL A 754 -26.35 7.31 25.37
C VAL A 754 -26.82 8.57 26.08
N GLU A 755 -26.48 9.75 25.54
CA GLU A 755 -27.08 10.99 26.01
C GLU A 755 -28.43 11.19 25.33
N LEU A 756 -29.50 11.08 26.12
CA LEU A 756 -30.80 11.67 25.83
C LEU A 756 -30.62 13.20 25.74
N ARG A 757 -30.21 13.72 24.57
CA ARG A 757 -30.20 15.17 24.35
C ARG A 757 -31.59 15.62 23.92
N GLU A 758 -32.21 16.45 24.75
CA GLU A 758 -33.35 17.27 24.36
C GLU A 758 -32.96 18.13 23.15
N GLU A 759 -33.76 18.06 22.09
CA GLU A 759 -33.61 18.86 20.88
C GLU A 759 -33.76 20.35 21.21
N THR A 760 -32.64 21.08 21.24
CA THR A 760 -32.65 22.52 20.97
C THR A 760 -31.98 22.77 19.63
N PRO A 761 -32.55 23.63 18.75
CA PRO A 761 -32.02 23.88 17.42
C PRO A 761 -30.85 24.88 17.50
N GLU A 762 -29.71 24.43 18.02
CA GLU A 762 -28.43 25.13 17.84
C GLU A 762 -27.81 24.78 16.48
N VAL A 763 -27.18 25.78 15.84
CA VAL A 763 -26.40 25.65 14.61
C VAL A 763 -25.37 24.52 14.79
N SER A 764 -25.43 23.47 13.96
CA SER A 764 -24.54 22.31 14.11
C SER A 764 -23.06 22.74 14.01
N LEU A 765 -22.19 22.16 14.83
CA LEU A 765 -20.75 22.46 14.86
C LEU A 765 -20.10 22.52 13.47
N SER A 766 -20.42 21.55 12.61
CA SER A 766 -20.00 21.51 11.21
C SER A 766 -20.40 22.74 10.41
N SER A 767 -21.63 23.25 10.62
CA SER A 767 -22.12 24.43 9.89
C SER A 767 -21.43 25.72 10.35
N ALA A 768 -21.12 25.87 11.64
CA ALA A 768 -20.33 26.99 12.15
C ALA A 768 -18.91 27.01 11.57
N ILE A 769 -18.20 25.87 11.58
CA ILE A 769 -16.85 25.76 11.00
C ILE A 769 -16.87 26.04 9.49
N ASN A 770 -17.89 25.54 8.78
CA ASN A 770 -18.03 25.79 7.35
C ASN A 770 -18.29 27.27 7.02
N ALA A 771 -19.01 28.00 7.88
CA ALA A 771 -19.23 29.44 7.70
C ALA A 771 -17.92 30.23 7.80
N VAL A 772 -17.12 29.98 8.85
CA VAL A 772 -15.79 30.59 9.03
C VAL A 772 -14.86 30.25 7.87
N ARG A 773 -14.88 29.00 7.43
CA ARG A 773 -14.10 28.53 6.28
C ARG A 773 -14.44 29.33 5.02
N GLU A 774 -15.73 29.44 4.70
CA GLU A 774 -16.20 30.12 3.49
C GLU A 774 -15.85 31.62 3.52
N GLN A 775 -16.01 32.27 4.68
CA GLN A 775 -15.63 33.67 4.86
C GLN A 775 -14.12 33.90 4.64
N ASN A 776 -13.27 33.09 5.29
CA ASN A 776 -11.81 33.17 5.12
C ASN A 776 -11.38 32.89 3.67
N TYR A 777 -12.04 31.94 3.02
CA TYR A 777 -11.77 31.59 1.63
C TYR A 777 -12.12 32.73 0.65
N GLN A 778 -13.28 33.35 0.83
CA GLN A 778 -13.71 34.49 0.02
C GLN A 778 -12.76 35.68 0.19
N ALA A 779 -12.33 35.98 1.41
CA ALA A 779 -11.36 37.05 1.67
C ALA A 779 -10.01 36.80 0.96
N GLU A 780 -9.51 35.57 0.97
CA GLU A 780 -8.27 35.21 0.26
C GLU A 780 -8.40 35.35 -1.26
N CYS A 781 -9.52 34.89 -1.84
CA CYS A 781 -9.79 35.04 -3.27
C CYS A 781 -9.79 36.51 -3.70
N ILE A 782 -10.40 37.38 -2.89
CA ILE A 782 -10.40 38.84 -3.12
C ILE A 782 -8.98 39.39 -3.00
N ALA A 783 -8.20 38.96 -2.01
CA ALA A 783 -6.84 39.44 -1.81
C ALA A 783 -5.91 39.05 -2.96
N ILE A 784 -6.01 37.82 -3.48
CA ILE A 784 -5.24 37.36 -4.66
C ILE A 784 -5.61 38.20 -5.89
N ALA A 785 -6.90 38.38 -6.16
CA ALA A 785 -7.37 39.14 -7.32
C ALA A 785 -6.92 40.62 -7.27
N ARG A 786 -6.84 41.22 -6.08
CA ARG A 786 -6.38 42.60 -5.86
C ARG A 786 -4.86 42.77 -5.76
N SER A 787 -4.09 41.68 -5.78
CA SER A 787 -2.64 41.77 -5.64
C SER A 787 -1.98 42.42 -6.87
N PRO A 788 -0.79 43.04 -6.71
CA PRO A 788 -0.03 43.63 -7.83
C PRO A 788 0.26 42.59 -8.93
N ASP A 789 0.19 43.03 -10.18
CA ASP A 789 0.61 42.24 -11.33
C ASP A 789 2.14 42.13 -11.38
N LEU A 790 2.64 40.98 -11.83
CA LEU A 790 4.07 40.76 -12.07
C LEU A 790 4.32 40.73 -13.57
N ASN A 791 5.40 41.38 -14.01
CA ASN A 791 5.93 41.14 -15.35
C ASN A 791 6.58 39.74 -15.43
N GLU A 792 6.98 39.31 -16.62
CA GLU A 792 7.53 37.96 -16.84
C GLU A 792 8.84 37.71 -16.06
N GLU A 793 9.72 38.71 -15.95
CA GLU A 793 11.00 38.60 -15.25
C GLU A 793 10.80 38.52 -13.72
N ASP A 794 9.94 39.37 -13.17
CA ASP A 794 9.55 39.36 -11.76
C ASP A 794 8.84 38.06 -11.39
N TYR A 795 7.97 37.55 -12.27
CA TYR A 795 7.33 36.26 -12.08
C TYR A 795 8.35 35.11 -12.05
N ARG A 796 9.30 35.06 -13.01
CA ARG A 796 10.36 34.04 -13.03
C ARG A 796 11.23 34.10 -11.78
N THR A 797 11.59 35.31 -11.36
CA THR A 797 12.38 35.55 -10.15
C THR A 797 11.62 35.14 -8.90
N ALA A 798 10.35 35.54 -8.78
CA ALA A 798 9.48 35.12 -7.70
C ALA A 798 9.34 33.59 -7.66
N LYS A 799 9.07 32.94 -8.79
CA LYS A 799 8.93 31.48 -8.88
C LYS A 799 10.16 30.74 -8.35
N LYS A 800 11.38 31.21 -8.68
CA LYS A 800 12.66 30.62 -8.22
C LYS A 800 12.97 30.90 -6.75
N ARG A 801 12.40 31.94 -6.13
CA ARG A 801 12.68 32.30 -4.74
C ARG A 801 12.12 31.25 -3.76
N MET A 802 12.95 30.81 -2.81
CA MET A 802 12.58 29.80 -1.80
C MET A 802 11.64 30.33 -0.70
N VAL A 803 11.86 31.55 -0.23
CA VAL A 803 11.07 32.16 0.86
C VAL A 803 10.28 33.34 0.31
N LYS A 804 8.96 33.32 0.51
CA LYS A 804 8.02 34.34 0.05
C LYS A 804 7.14 34.82 1.18
N ASN A 805 6.95 36.13 1.29
CA ASN A 805 5.92 36.69 2.16
C ASN A 805 4.52 36.51 1.55
N LEU A 806 3.47 36.84 2.32
CA LEU A 806 2.08 36.62 1.89
C LEU A 806 1.72 37.41 0.64
N THR A 807 2.17 38.66 0.53
CA THR A 807 1.91 39.53 -0.64
C THR A 807 2.57 38.97 -1.89
N GLU A 808 3.84 38.55 -1.79
CA GLU A 808 4.58 37.93 -2.89
C GLU A 808 3.91 36.63 -3.37
N ARG A 809 3.42 35.79 -2.45
CA ARG A 809 2.68 34.56 -2.80
C ARG A 809 1.40 34.87 -3.56
N ARG A 810 0.63 35.87 -3.11
CA ARG A 810 -0.62 36.28 -3.76
C ARG A 810 -0.36 36.86 -5.15
N SER A 811 0.66 37.71 -5.32
CA SER A 811 1.07 38.23 -6.62
C SER A 811 1.56 37.13 -7.58
N GLN A 812 2.37 36.18 -7.10
CA GLN A 812 2.77 35.02 -7.91
C GLN A 812 1.55 34.20 -8.35
N ARG A 813 0.62 33.91 -7.42
CA ARG A 813 -0.60 33.15 -7.71
C ARG A 813 -1.48 33.88 -8.74
N LYS A 814 -1.60 35.20 -8.65
CA LYS A 814 -2.29 36.02 -9.65
C LYS A 814 -1.63 35.90 -11.03
N ALA A 815 -0.30 36.04 -11.11
CA ALA A 815 0.44 35.89 -12.36
C ALA A 815 0.27 34.49 -12.99
N GLU A 816 0.30 33.42 -12.18
CA GLU A 816 0.04 32.05 -12.65
C GLU A 816 -1.35 31.89 -13.26
N LEU A 817 -2.38 32.44 -12.62
CA LEU A 817 -3.76 32.41 -13.13
C LEU A 817 -3.88 33.24 -14.42
N GLN A 818 -3.23 34.40 -14.48
CA GLN A 818 -3.21 35.25 -15.67
C GLN A 818 -2.57 34.53 -16.87
N GLN A 819 -1.42 33.87 -16.69
CA GLN A 819 -0.77 33.08 -17.74
C GLN A 819 -1.60 31.86 -18.16
N ARG A 820 -2.25 31.19 -17.20
CA ARG A 820 -3.03 29.97 -17.42
C ARG A 820 -4.30 30.22 -18.22
N TYR A 821 -5.07 31.25 -17.86
CA TYR A 821 -6.38 31.52 -18.45
C TYR A 821 -6.37 32.65 -19.49
N GLY A 822 -5.40 33.57 -19.41
CA GLY A 822 -5.29 34.72 -20.32
C GLY A 822 -6.46 35.70 -20.25
N VAL A 823 -7.22 35.69 -19.14
CA VAL A 823 -8.32 36.61 -18.84
C VAL A 823 -8.06 37.31 -17.50
N PRO A 824 -8.69 38.46 -17.22
CA PRO A 824 -8.49 39.17 -15.95
C PRO A 824 -8.75 38.29 -14.73
N VAL A 825 -7.81 38.28 -13.78
CA VAL A 825 -7.93 37.49 -12.56
C VAL A 825 -8.91 38.14 -11.59
N THR A 826 -10.09 37.51 -11.45
CA THR A 826 -11.13 37.90 -10.49
C THR A 826 -11.17 36.93 -9.31
N ALA A 827 -11.76 37.34 -8.18
CA ALA A 827 -11.96 36.45 -7.03
C ALA A 827 -12.74 35.18 -7.42
N ALA A 828 -13.71 35.31 -8.33
CA ALA A 828 -14.47 34.17 -8.87
C ALA A 828 -13.59 33.23 -9.71
N LEU A 829 -12.61 33.74 -10.46
CA LEU A 829 -11.66 32.91 -11.20
C LEU A 829 -10.74 32.13 -10.26
N VAL A 830 -10.22 32.77 -9.21
CA VAL A 830 -9.41 32.11 -8.17
C VAL A 830 -10.22 30.96 -7.56
N ALA A 831 -11.47 31.23 -7.17
CA ALA A 831 -12.36 30.25 -6.56
C ALA A 831 -12.66 29.05 -7.48
N LYS A 832 -12.79 29.30 -8.79
CA LYS A 832 -12.97 28.24 -9.80
C LYS A 832 -11.71 27.39 -9.95
N ASP A 833 -10.53 28.01 -10.09
CA ASP A 833 -9.27 27.28 -10.30
C ASP A 833 -8.98 26.32 -9.14
N ASP A 834 -9.14 26.77 -7.89
CA ASP A 834 -8.93 25.96 -6.70
C ASP A 834 -9.90 24.76 -6.59
N ARG A 835 -11.06 24.84 -7.25
CA ARG A 835 -12.06 23.75 -7.35
C ARG A 835 -11.82 22.83 -8.56
N GLY A 836 -10.68 22.96 -9.24
CA GLY A 836 -10.29 22.08 -10.36
C GLY A 836 -10.82 22.54 -11.73
N TRP A 837 -11.29 23.78 -11.86
CA TRP A 837 -11.89 24.27 -13.10
C TRP A 837 -10.94 24.22 -14.31
N TYR A 838 -9.64 24.44 -14.09
CA TYR A 838 -8.63 24.39 -15.17
C TYR A 838 -8.65 23.05 -15.90
N GLU A 839 -8.57 21.94 -15.15
CA GLU A 839 -8.53 20.59 -15.71
C GLU A 839 -9.81 20.28 -16.48
N GLN A 840 -10.96 20.68 -15.92
CA GLN A 840 -12.27 20.49 -16.53
C GLN A 840 -12.41 21.21 -17.87
N ILE A 841 -12.13 22.51 -17.90
CA ILE A 841 -12.31 23.29 -19.13
C ILE A 841 -11.20 22.99 -20.14
N ARG A 842 -9.99 22.62 -19.69
CA ARG A 842 -8.92 22.16 -20.58
C ARG A 842 -9.31 20.88 -21.31
N LEU A 843 -9.86 19.91 -20.61
CA LEU A 843 -10.38 18.69 -21.23
C LEU A 843 -11.52 19.00 -22.20
N HIS A 844 -12.46 19.87 -21.81
CA HIS A 844 -13.56 20.30 -22.67
C HIS A 844 -13.08 21.04 -23.93
N TYR A 845 -12.08 21.92 -23.79
CA TYR A 845 -11.47 22.63 -24.92
C TYR A 845 -10.89 21.64 -25.93
N PHE A 846 -10.05 20.71 -25.48
CA PHE A 846 -9.44 19.70 -26.37
C PHE A 846 -10.42 18.64 -26.87
N LEU A 847 -11.58 18.45 -26.22
CA LEU A 847 -12.68 17.63 -26.73
C LEU A 847 -13.50 18.35 -27.82
N THR A 848 -13.39 19.68 -27.91
CA THR A 848 -14.23 20.51 -28.79
C THR A 848 -13.37 21.47 -29.64
N LEU A 849 -13.32 22.77 -29.29
CA LEU A 849 -12.70 23.81 -30.12
C LEU A 849 -11.20 23.62 -30.37
N GLY A 850 -10.47 23.09 -29.40
CA GLY A 850 -9.04 22.86 -29.47
C GLY A 850 -8.64 21.48 -30.00
N ARG A 851 -9.61 20.67 -30.44
CA ARG A 851 -9.37 19.25 -30.76
C ARG A 851 -8.31 19.01 -31.82
N SER A 852 -8.21 19.90 -32.81
CA SER A 852 -7.19 19.88 -33.86
C SER A 852 -5.76 20.08 -33.31
N HIS A 853 -5.61 20.79 -32.20
CA HIS A 853 -4.32 21.13 -31.59
C HIS A 853 -3.87 20.14 -30.49
N LEU A 854 -4.71 19.15 -30.15
CA LEU A 854 -4.42 18.17 -29.10
C LEU A 854 -3.18 17.33 -29.42
N ALA A 855 -3.07 16.87 -30.67
CA ALA A 855 -1.99 16.02 -31.12
C ALA A 855 -0.63 16.73 -31.00
N ASP A 856 -0.53 17.97 -31.46
CA ASP A 856 0.68 18.79 -31.37
C ASP A 856 1.08 19.05 -29.91
N ARG A 857 0.08 19.31 -29.05
CA ARG A 857 0.30 19.49 -27.62
C ARG A 857 0.88 18.23 -26.97
N ASP A 858 0.30 17.07 -27.26
CA ASP A 858 0.72 15.79 -26.68
C ASP A 858 2.13 15.42 -27.19
N ALA A 859 2.41 15.67 -28.47
CA ALA A 859 3.73 15.50 -29.08
C ALA A 859 4.79 16.42 -28.44
N ALA A 860 4.48 17.70 -28.24
CA ALA A 860 5.38 18.65 -27.58
C ALA A 860 5.72 18.22 -26.14
N VAL A 861 4.73 17.70 -25.41
CA VAL A 861 4.94 17.19 -24.05
C VAL A 861 5.74 15.89 -24.03
N ALA A 862 5.49 14.97 -24.97
CA ALA A 862 6.28 13.76 -25.13
C ALA A 862 7.75 14.07 -25.46
N LYS A 863 7.98 14.95 -26.43
CA LYS A 863 9.31 15.44 -26.82
C LYS A 863 10.06 16.05 -25.63
N HIS A 864 9.38 16.90 -24.86
CA HIS A 864 9.97 17.49 -23.68
C HIS A 864 10.46 16.44 -22.67
N LEU A 865 9.63 15.44 -22.36
CA LEU A 865 9.99 14.37 -21.43
C LEU A 865 11.16 13.53 -21.94
N LEU A 866 11.20 13.23 -23.25
CA LEU A 866 12.30 12.52 -23.90
C LEU A 866 13.61 13.31 -23.84
N GLU A 867 13.57 14.61 -24.13
CA GLU A 867 14.74 15.50 -24.06
C GLU A 867 15.29 15.57 -22.63
N GLN A 868 14.42 15.68 -21.63
CA GLN A 868 14.82 15.67 -20.21
C GLN A 868 15.37 14.33 -19.74
N GLY A 869 14.87 13.23 -20.33
CA GLY A 869 15.26 11.87 -19.99
C GLY A 869 16.44 11.34 -20.79
N GLU A 870 16.97 12.11 -21.76
CA GLU A 870 17.99 11.66 -22.71
C GLU A 870 17.54 10.39 -23.47
N GLY A 871 16.30 10.40 -23.99
CA GLY A 871 15.67 9.27 -24.73
C GLY A 871 14.85 8.32 -23.86
N ASP A 872 15.05 8.31 -22.55
CA ASP A 872 14.28 7.47 -21.62
C ASP A 872 13.04 8.17 -21.07
N ILE A 873 11.97 7.39 -20.81
CA ILE A 873 10.76 7.90 -20.14
C ILE A 873 10.35 7.05 -18.93
N PHE A 874 9.90 7.72 -17.86
CA PHE A 874 9.23 7.04 -16.76
C PHE A 874 7.73 6.93 -17.04
N LEU A 875 7.23 5.70 -17.28
CA LEU A 875 5.86 5.46 -17.79
C LEU A 875 4.74 6.12 -16.98
N PRO A 876 4.76 6.14 -15.63
CA PRO A 876 3.73 6.83 -14.86
C PRO A 876 3.67 8.34 -15.15
N ASP A 877 4.81 9.00 -15.36
CA ASP A 877 4.85 10.44 -15.65
C ASP A 877 4.38 10.71 -17.09
N PHE A 878 4.83 9.90 -18.05
CA PHE A 878 4.38 9.97 -19.44
C PHE A 878 2.86 9.80 -19.55
N ASN A 879 2.29 8.77 -18.93
CA ASN A 879 0.86 8.50 -19.02
C ASN A 879 0.00 9.61 -18.40
N ARG A 880 0.43 10.19 -17.27
CA ARG A 880 -0.30 11.30 -16.61
C ARG A 880 -0.21 12.61 -17.38
N SER A 881 0.80 12.76 -18.25
CA SER A 881 1.03 14.01 -18.97
C SER A 881 0.22 14.11 -20.27
N GLN A 882 -0.24 12.99 -20.85
CA GLN A 882 -0.99 12.94 -22.11
C GLN A 882 -2.51 13.14 -21.93
N LEU A 883 -3.18 13.72 -22.94
CA LEU A 883 -4.63 13.93 -22.94
C LEU A 883 -5.36 13.16 -24.04
N GLY A 884 -4.63 12.67 -25.05
CA GLY A 884 -5.18 11.94 -26.20
C GLY A 884 -6.05 10.75 -25.78
N ALA A 885 -5.57 9.92 -24.85
CA ALA A 885 -6.31 8.73 -24.42
C ALA A 885 -7.68 9.05 -23.80
N ILE A 886 -7.75 10.07 -22.93
CA ILE A 886 -9.00 10.45 -22.27
C ILE A 886 -9.96 11.13 -23.25
N VAL A 887 -9.47 12.05 -24.10
CA VAL A 887 -10.29 12.71 -25.13
C VAL A 887 -10.83 11.68 -26.10
N GLY A 888 -9.97 10.81 -26.63
CA GLY A 888 -10.37 9.77 -27.56
C GLY A 888 -11.36 8.75 -26.96
N THR A 889 -11.24 8.44 -25.66
CA THR A 889 -12.24 7.62 -24.96
C THR A 889 -13.59 8.33 -24.91
N MET A 890 -13.62 9.63 -24.62
CA MET A 890 -14.85 10.43 -24.62
C MET A 890 -15.48 10.52 -26.01
N GLU A 891 -14.67 10.64 -27.06
CA GLU A 891 -15.13 10.60 -28.46
C GLU A 891 -15.80 9.26 -28.79
N ARG A 892 -15.18 8.14 -28.40
CA ARG A 892 -15.74 6.81 -28.67
C ARG A 892 -17.06 6.55 -27.93
N LEU A 893 -17.25 7.21 -26.79
CA LEU A 893 -18.49 7.19 -26.01
C LEU A 893 -19.54 8.20 -26.50
N GLY A 894 -19.26 8.97 -27.55
CA GLY A 894 -20.21 9.93 -28.12
C GLY A 894 -20.40 11.21 -27.29
N ILE A 895 -19.55 11.46 -26.28
CA ILE A 895 -19.66 12.64 -25.41
C ILE A 895 -19.67 13.98 -26.18
N PRO A 896 -18.84 14.19 -27.22
CA PRO A 896 -18.90 15.43 -28.01
C PRO A 896 -20.26 15.68 -28.66
N LEU A 897 -20.94 14.63 -29.15
CA LEU A 897 -22.27 14.74 -29.78
C LEU A 897 -23.31 15.19 -28.76
N PHE A 898 -23.32 14.57 -27.58
CA PHE A 898 -24.22 14.96 -26.49
C PHE A 898 -24.02 16.42 -26.05
N LEU A 899 -22.80 16.97 -26.14
CA LEU A 899 -22.51 18.38 -25.82
C LEU A 899 -23.06 19.37 -26.87
N GLN A 900 -23.18 18.95 -28.13
CA GLN A 900 -23.66 19.81 -29.22
C GLN A 900 -25.20 19.93 -29.22
N GLU A 901 -25.91 18.92 -28.73
CA GLU A 901 -27.38 18.84 -28.72
C GLU A 901 -28.01 19.63 -27.55
N ARG A 902 -27.85 20.96 -27.52
CA ARG A 902 -28.23 21.82 -26.38
C ARG A 902 -29.73 21.85 -25.99
N GLY A 903 -30.60 21.22 -26.76
CA GLY A 903 -32.03 21.06 -26.45
C GLY A 903 -32.49 19.63 -26.22
N ARG A 904 -31.56 18.66 -26.26
CA ARG A 904 -31.92 17.25 -26.14
C ARG A 904 -32.29 16.88 -24.71
N GLU A 905 -33.31 16.04 -24.63
CA GLU A 905 -33.73 15.37 -23.42
C GLU A 905 -33.16 13.95 -23.34
N PHE A 906 -32.57 13.61 -22.21
CA PHE A 906 -31.90 12.33 -21.95
C PHE A 906 -32.75 11.46 -21.02
N ARG A 907 -32.98 10.22 -21.43
CA ARG A 907 -33.66 9.18 -20.65
C ARG A 907 -32.76 7.96 -20.56
N ASN A 908 -32.89 7.22 -19.46
CA ASN A 908 -32.19 5.92 -19.35
C ASN A 908 -32.59 4.95 -20.46
N SER A 909 -33.75 5.11 -21.10
CA SER A 909 -34.23 4.26 -22.19
C SER A 909 -33.68 4.64 -23.57
N ASP A 910 -32.96 5.74 -23.71
CA ASP A 910 -32.48 6.21 -25.01
C ASP A 910 -31.48 5.20 -25.60
N PRO A 911 -31.65 4.75 -26.86
CA PRO A 911 -30.83 3.69 -27.45
C PRO A 911 -29.33 3.98 -27.46
N ASP A 912 -28.93 5.20 -27.79
CA ASP A 912 -27.53 5.63 -27.85
C ASP A 912 -26.91 5.78 -26.46
N LEU A 913 -27.67 6.19 -25.44
CA LEU A 913 -27.21 6.16 -24.05
C LEU A 913 -27.02 4.73 -23.54
N GLN A 914 -27.92 3.80 -23.90
CA GLN A 914 -27.79 2.38 -23.59
C GLN A 914 -26.52 1.79 -24.24
N GLU A 915 -26.24 2.15 -25.49
CA GLU A 915 -25.01 1.75 -26.19
C GLU A 915 -23.75 2.31 -25.51
N MET A 916 -23.71 3.63 -25.24
CA MET A 916 -22.62 4.26 -24.50
C MET A 916 -22.39 3.57 -23.15
N ALA A 917 -23.46 3.29 -22.41
CA ALA A 917 -23.38 2.63 -21.11
C ALA A 917 -22.85 1.19 -21.23
N ALA A 918 -23.30 0.43 -22.22
CA ALA A 918 -22.82 -0.93 -22.48
C ALA A 918 -21.31 -0.92 -22.74
N ILE A 919 -20.85 -0.04 -23.63
CA ILE A 919 -19.43 0.15 -23.95
C ILE A 919 -18.63 0.54 -22.69
N ALA A 920 -19.10 1.53 -21.94
CA ALA A 920 -18.41 2.02 -20.76
C ALA A 920 -18.34 0.97 -19.63
N LEU A 921 -19.42 0.22 -19.42
CA LEU A 921 -19.49 -0.82 -18.38
C LEU A 921 -18.63 -2.03 -18.73
N GLN A 922 -18.55 -2.40 -20.02
CA GLN A 922 -17.66 -3.45 -20.50
C GLN A 922 -16.18 -3.06 -20.32
N ASN A 923 -15.84 -1.77 -20.49
CA ASN A 923 -14.47 -1.25 -20.45
C ASN A 923 -14.12 -0.47 -19.16
N ARG A 924 -14.88 -0.72 -18.07
CA ARG A 924 -14.77 -0.06 -16.76
C ARG A 924 -13.33 0.03 -16.20
N ALA A 925 -12.52 -1.03 -16.37
CA ALA A 925 -11.14 -1.06 -15.87
C ALA A 925 -10.23 -0.12 -16.69
N ALA A 926 -10.36 -0.12 -18.01
CA ALA A 926 -9.63 0.80 -18.90
C ALA A 926 -10.04 2.25 -18.66
N ILE A 927 -11.34 2.54 -18.50
CA ILE A 927 -11.84 3.88 -18.17
C ILE A 927 -11.29 4.36 -16.82
N LYS A 928 -11.21 3.49 -15.82
CA LYS A 928 -10.60 3.84 -14.53
C LYS A 928 -9.12 4.17 -14.68
N ALA A 929 -8.39 3.49 -15.57
CA ALA A 929 -6.98 3.75 -15.82
C ALA A 929 -6.73 5.04 -16.62
N ILE A 930 -7.54 5.30 -17.64
CA ILE A 930 -7.42 6.45 -18.55
C ILE A 930 -7.90 7.74 -17.89
N ALA A 931 -9.10 7.71 -17.30
CA ALA A 931 -9.81 8.91 -16.84
C ALA A 931 -9.88 9.02 -15.31
N SER A 932 -9.22 8.11 -14.58
CA SER A 932 -9.36 7.97 -13.11
C SER A 932 -10.82 7.78 -12.64
N LEU A 933 -11.73 7.44 -13.56
CA LEU A 933 -13.17 7.42 -13.36
C LEU A 933 -13.66 6.02 -12.96
N GLY A 934 -14.12 5.87 -11.72
CA GLY A 934 -14.79 4.65 -11.26
C GLY A 934 -16.26 4.62 -11.66
N LEU A 935 -16.67 3.55 -12.34
CA LEU A 935 -18.07 3.24 -12.69
C LEU A 935 -18.53 1.99 -11.91
N ALA A 936 -19.71 1.98 -11.32
CA ALA A 936 -20.29 0.78 -10.69
C ALA A 936 -20.79 -0.22 -11.76
N LYS A 937 -20.96 -1.51 -11.43
CA LYS A 937 -21.45 -2.53 -12.39
C LYS A 937 -22.90 -2.27 -12.83
N ASN A 938 -23.65 -1.61 -11.97
CA ASN A 938 -25.07 -1.28 -12.14
C ASN A 938 -25.30 0.21 -12.43
N SER A 939 -24.28 0.97 -12.85
CA SER A 939 -24.47 2.39 -13.22
C SER A 939 -25.49 2.49 -14.36
N SER A 940 -26.52 3.33 -14.20
CA SER A 940 -27.48 3.60 -15.26
C SER A 940 -26.86 4.41 -16.41
N PRO A 941 -27.41 4.39 -17.63
CA PRO A 941 -26.90 5.18 -18.75
C PRO A 941 -26.73 6.66 -18.45
N VAL A 942 -27.73 7.29 -17.82
CA VAL A 942 -27.65 8.71 -17.41
C VAL A 942 -26.56 8.91 -16.35
N THR A 943 -26.35 7.95 -15.45
CA THR A 943 -25.25 8.00 -14.47
C THR A 943 -23.89 7.96 -15.18
N VAL A 944 -23.71 7.09 -16.17
CA VAL A 944 -22.47 7.02 -16.95
C VAL A 944 -22.21 8.36 -17.65
N LEU A 945 -23.20 8.90 -18.37
CA LEU A 945 -23.08 10.19 -19.06
C LEU A 945 -22.71 11.31 -18.07
N ARG A 946 -23.43 11.40 -16.95
CA ARG A 946 -23.17 12.41 -15.90
C ARG A 946 -21.72 12.38 -15.43
N ARG A 947 -21.16 11.19 -15.19
CA ARG A 947 -19.80 11.02 -14.69
C ARG A 947 -18.75 11.52 -15.68
N PHE A 948 -18.98 11.37 -16.99
CA PHE A 948 -18.10 11.97 -18.01
C PHE A 948 -18.32 13.49 -18.14
N LEU A 949 -19.55 13.98 -18.02
CA LEU A 949 -19.82 15.42 -18.03
C LEU A 949 -19.19 16.15 -16.84
N GLU A 950 -19.15 15.52 -15.65
CA GLU A 950 -18.47 16.06 -14.45
C GLU A 950 -16.97 16.31 -14.69
N LEU A 951 -16.30 15.48 -15.52
CA LEU A 951 -14.90 15.69 -15.93
C LEU A 951 -14.72 16.95 -16.79
N LEU A 952 -15.78 17.45 -17.43
CA LEU A 952 -15.80 18.66 -18.26
C LEU A 952 -16.36 19.88 -17.50
N GLY A 953 -16.69 19.70 -16.22
CA GLY A 953 -17.42 20.68 -15.43
C GLY A 953 -18.82 20.95 -16.00
N CYS A 954 -19.45 19.97 -16.66
CA CYS A 954 -20.83 20.03 -17.15
C CYS A 954 -21.75 19.15 -16.28
N GLY A 955 -23.04 19.43 -16.28
CA GLY A 955 -24.05 18.73 -15.47
C GLY A 955 -25.21 18.17 -16.28
N LEU A 956 -26.09 17.43 -15.59
CA LEU A 956 -27.40 17.04 -16.09
C LEU A 956 -28.47 17.52 -15.12
N LYS A 957 -29.36 18.39 -15.59
CA LYS A 957 -30.48 18.92 -14.83
C LYS A 957 -31.69 18.02 -14.96
N TYR A 958 -32.29 17.63 -13.84
CA TYR A 958 -33.58 16.93 -13.86
C TYR A 958 -34.68 17.87 -14.38
N LEU A 959 -35.45 17.42 -15.36
CA LEU A 959 -36.54 18.19 -15.97
C LEU A 959 -37.89 17.74 -15.44
N ARG A 960 -38.19 16.43 -15.56
CA ARG A 960 -39.49 15.85 -15.21
C ARG A 960 -39.45 14.33 -15.11
N ILE A 961 -40.57 13.75 -14.69
CA ILE A 961 -40.88 12.32 -14.85
C ILE A 961 -41.96 12.18 -15.93
N GLU A 962 -41.75 11.22 -16.82
CA GLU A 962 -42.73 10.80 -17.83
C GLU A 962 -43.25 9.40 -17.51
N SER A 963 -44.54 9.18 -17.76
CA SER A 963 -45.16 7.85 -17.66
C SER A 963 -45.18 7.20 -19.03
N GLN A 964 -44.49 6.07 -19.16
CA GLN A 964 -44.55 5.23 -20.36
C GLN A 964 -45.15 3.88 -19.95
N GLY A 965 -46.48 3.75 -20.11
CA GLY A 965 -47.25 2.62 -19.58
C GLY A 965 -47.18 2.55 -18.05
N LYS A 966 -46.77 1.40 -17.49
CA LYS A 966 -46.57 1.21 -16.03
C LYS A 966 -45.21 1.71 -15.52
N LYS A 967 -44.29 2.14 -16.39
CA LYS A 967 -42.94 2.58 -16.01
C LYS A 967 -42.86 4.11 -15.92
N ARG A 968 -42.17 4.61 -14.89
CA ARG A 968 -41.85 6.04 -14.71
C ARG A 968 -40.40 6.28 -15.15
N LEU A 969 -40.19 7.17 -16.11
CA LEU A 969 -38.87 7.53 -16.64
C LEU A 969 -38.51 8.95 -16.20
N ARG A 970 -37.31 9.13 -15.65
CA ARG A 970 -36.77 10.46 -15.35
C ARG A 970 -36.13 11.02 -16.62
N VAL A 971 -36.45 12.28 -16.92
CA VAL A 971 -35.94 13.03 -18.07
C VAL A 971 -34.97 14.09 -17.58
N TYR A 972 -33.82 14.20 -18.23
CA TYR A 972 -32.76 15.15 -17.91
C TYR A 972 -32.42 16.01 -19.11
N GLY A 973 -31.95 17.24 -18.88
CA GLY A 973 -31.39 18.12 -19.90
C GLY A 973 -29.92 18.40 -19.62
N LEU A 974 -29.15 18.67 -20.68
CA LEU A 974 -27.75 19.07 -20.55
C LEU A 974 -27.66 20.43 -19.85
N GLU A 975 -26.78 20.53 -18.86
CA GLU A 975 -26.48 21.78 -18.14
C GLU A 975 -25.02 22.15 -18.38
N ILE A 976 -24.78 23.08 -19.33
CA ILE A 976 -23.47 23.68 -19.54
C ILE A 976 -23.41 24.97 -18.70
N PRO A 977 -22.49 25.09 -17.72
CA PRO A 977 -22.42 26.28 -16.88
C PRO A 977 -22.07 27.53 -17.69
N ASN A 978 -22.74 28.64 -17.36
CA ASN A 978 -22.32 29.97 -17.80
C ASN A 978 -21.22 30.51 -16.87
N ASP A 979 -20.03 29.92 -16.97
CA ASP A 979 -18.91 30.19 -16.07
C ASP A 979 -17.75 30.96 -16.74
N GLY A 980 -17.95 31.49 -17.94
CA GLY A 980 -16.93 32.23 -18.69
C GLY A 980 -15.94 31.35 -19.45
N ARG A 981 -16.09 30.00 -19.45
CA ARG A 981 -15.17 29.09 -20.17
C ARG A 981 -15.00 29.42 -21.66
N LEU A 982 -16.05 29.90 -22.32
CA LEU A 982 -15.99 30.26 -23.75
C LEU A 982 -15.01 31.41 -24.01
N GLN A 983 -14.92 32.38 -23.10
CA GLN A 983 -13.94 33.47 -23.22
C GLN A 983 -12.51 32.93 -23.13
N VAL A 984 -12.27 32.01 -22.19
CA VAL A 984 -10.98 31.31 -22.05
C VAL A 984 -10.68 30.50 -23.31
N PHE A 985 -11.65 29.77 -23.86
CA PHE A 985 -11.48 28.99 -25.09
C PHE A 985 -11.06 29.86 -26.28
N HIS A 986 -11.64 31.05 -26.43
CA HIS A 986 -11.21 31.98 -27.48
C HIS A 986 -9.79 32.52 -27.28
N VAL A 987 -9.32 32.64 -26.03
CA VAL A 987 -7.94 33.03 -25.75
C VAL A 987 -6.98 31.88 -26.05
N TRP A 988 -7.30 30.66 -25.60
CA TRP A 988 -6.51 29.46 -25.90
C TRP A 988 -6.46 29.15 -27.38
N LEU A 989 -7.58 29.24 -28.10
CA LEU A 989 -7.63 29.03 -29.55
C LEU A 989 -6.78 30.06 -30.30
N ARG A 990 -6.81 31.32 -29.88
CA ARG A 990 -5.93 32.35 -30.45
C ARG A 990 -4.47 32.02 -30.21
N ARG A 991 -4.12 31.61 -28.99
CA ARG A 991 -2.76 31.19 -28.64
C ARG A 991 -2.30 30.01 -29.49
N ASP A 992 -3.12 28.96 -29.59
CA ASP A 992 -2.80 27.74 -30.32
C ASP A 992 -2.72 27.97 -31.84
N ARG A 993 -3.50 28.92 -32.39
CA ARG A 993 -3.37 29.40 -33.78
C ARG A 993 -2.17 30.31 -34.00
N SER A 994 -1.78 31.08 -32.99
CA SER A 994 -0.66 32.03 -33.05
C SER A 994 0.67 31.38 -32.66
N PHE A 995 0.75 30.06 -32.52
CA PHE A 995 2.00 29.35 -32.25
C PHE A 995 2.93 29.33 -33.49
N GLU A 996 3.23 30.53 -34.00
CA GLU A 996 4.55 30.95 -34.46
C GLU A 996 5.06 32.02 -33.47
N VAL A 997 6.13 31.70 -32.73
CA VAL A 997 7.01 32.60 -31.95
C VAL A 997 6.53 33.13 -30.57
N ASN A 998 6.96 32.46 -29.47
CA ASN A 998 7.73 33.10 -28.38
C ASN A 998 8.50 32.05 -27.54
N PHE A 999 9.81 32.24 -27.41
CA PHE A 999 10.83 31.21 -27.15
C PHE A 999 11.32 31.20 -25.69
N ASP A 1000 10.68 30.41 -24.81
CA ASP A 1000 11.28 30.08 -23.50
C ASP A 1000 10.83 28.76 -22.85
N ASN A 1001 9.96 27.94 -23.47
CA ASN A 1001 9.63 26.59 -22.95
C ASN A 1001 9.29 25.58 -24.08
N PHE A 1002 10.34 24.95 -24.63
CA PHE A 1002 10.37 23.74 -25.50
C PHE A 1002 10.47 23.89 -27.04
N PRO A 1003 11.29 23.05 -27.72
CA PRO A 1003 11.78 23.33 -29.08
C PRO A 1003 10.89 22.82 -30.23
N ALA A 1004 10.73 23.71 -31.20
CA ALA A 1004 10.19 23.65 -32.57
C ALA A 1004 9.74 22.31 -33.19
N LEU A 1005 8.54 22.34 -33.79
CA LEU A 1005 8.10 21.57 -34.97
C LEU A 1005 7.30 22.51 -35.90
N LYS A 1006 7.42 22.32 -37.21
CA LYS A 1006 6.86 23.22 -38.26
C LYS A 1006 5.34 23.05 -38.42
N PRO A 1007 4.60 24.12 -38.80
CA PRO A 1007 3.15 24.07 -39.00
C PRO A 1007 2.77 23.20 -40.21
N ARG A 1008 1.64 22.50 -40.09
CA ARG A 1008 0.94 21.87 -41.23
C ARG A 1008 -0.17 22.79 -41.74
N PRO A 1009 -0.41 22.82 -43.06
CA PRO A 1009 -1.52 23.58 -43.63
C PRO A 1009 -2.87 22.99 -43.20
N ASP A 1010 -3.87 23.86 -43.04
CA ASP A 1010 -5.27 23.54 -42.79
C ASP A 1010 -5.80 22.57 -43.86
N SER A 1011 -5.72 21.26 -43.62
CA SER A 1011 -6.45 20.28 -44.40
C SER A 1011 -7.76 19.95 -43.68
N ASN A 1012 -8.86 20.31 -44.34
CA ASN A 1012 -10.24 20.04 -43.94
C ASN A 1012 -10.61 18.54 -44.11
N ASP A 1013 -9.61 17.65 -44.03
CA ASP A 1013 -9.73 16.24 -44.37
C ASP A 1013 -9.77 15.41 -43.08
N SER A 1014 -10.97 14.93 -42.75
CA SER A 1014 -11.26 14.03 -41.65
C SER A 1014 -10.48 12.71 -41.78
N ARG A 1015 -9.23 12.69 -41.31
CA ARG A 1015 -8.50 11.45 -40.99
C ARG A 1015 -8.57 11.16 -39.49
N TYR A 1016 -9.77 11.20 -38.92
CA TYR A 1016 -9.97 10.89 -37.51
C TYR A 1016 -10.12 9.38 -37.32
N VAL A 1017 -9.22 8.76 -36.56
CA VAL A 1017 -9.26 7.32 -36.25
C VAL A 1017 -10.31 7.05 -35.17
N GLN A 1018 -11.25 6.14 -35.45
CA GLN A 1018 -12.14 5.59 -34.43
C GLN A 1018 -11.32 4.71 -33.47
N LEU A 1019 -11.23 5.11 -32.20
CA LEU A 1019 -10.68 4.28 -31.15
C LEU A 1019 -11.53 3.02 -30.97
N ASN A 1020 -10.91 1.85 -31.15
CA ASN A 1020 -11.52 0.60 -30.76
C ASN A 1020 -11.21 0.34 -29.28
N LEU A 1021 -12.22 0.50 -28.41
CA LEU A 1021 -12.07 0.21 -26.99
C LEU A 1021 -11.85 -1.29 -26.71
N LEU A 1022 -12.05 -2.18 -27.70
CA LEU A 1022 -11.70 -3.61 -27.58
C LEU A 1022 -10.19 -3.86 -27.62
N ASP A 1023 -9.38 -2.89 -28.04
CA ASP A 1023 -7.91 -2.97 -28.07
C ASP A 1023 -7.26 -2.50 -26.74
N LEU A 1024 -8.05 -2.28 -25.68
CA LEU A 1024 -7.66 -1.77 -24.35
C LEU A 1024 -7.66 -2.80 -23.22
#